data_AF-A0A5N7AC42-F1
#
_entry.id   AF-A0A5N7AC42-F1
#
_cell.length_a   1.000
_cell.length_b   1.000
_cell.length_c   1.000
_cell.angle_alpha   90.00
_cell.angle_beta   90.00
_cell.angle_gamma   90.00
#
_symmetry.space_group_name_H-M   'P 1'
#
loop_
_entity.id
_entity.type
_entity.pdbx_description
1 polymer ?
#
loop_
_entity_poly.entity_id
_entity_poly.type
_entity_poly.pdbx_seq_one_letter_code
_entity_poly.pdbx_strand_id
1 'polypeptide(L)'
;MSTSSRRRRSPLEVSSSRSSSSSSSSHASWTSTTTSPSSRLRPPPPSTATATATATATSTSTSPPSPSRTTTVSTSHVFLFLIALRLLNALSLRTFFQPDEFFQSLEPAWHTAFGESHGAWITWEWRHHLRSSIHPLLFATIYSIADLAARALHLSPAFRADLLIVAPKSAQAVLAAIGDLYTWKLARYVYGRRSHGAWAALALTVLSPWQWFCSTRTLSNCLETTITIVALNLWPWEWSSESTPTVQLRKNTRSTTKDTGVNGTGGGALVVRLRKCLTLAALACILRPTNVLIWMGLAGVAWLRSTWRERTILCREVLLCGVSVLAGSTVLDRLYYGVWTFPPLRFLYFNIAQSLAVYYGRNDWHYYATQGYPLLLTTALPFTLVGLYRTLIQSRSTTPNARHASVQIQLAAICLFMPLVLSLISHKEVRFIYPLLPTLHVLTAPPLVDFFLPAVSHSNGAYMPRRLSLVFLLLVNITVAIYTSVYHASGAISVLSYLRDQQQAHSTVDKSAYSPGALQRITAGFLMPCHSTPWRSHLVDSNIHTWALSCEPPVDLNESQKAVYVDEADQFYNDPSQFLRDNMAGGLRHLPRTPNYLASSKPRETSAQAYQQATPHEWPDYLIFFAQMEPTLHSLLRSSSYGECWRTWNTAWHDDSRRRGDIIVWCLDPKEQAAWRSATRKRNLEHRDRQFDRIVETFRKNAPGQRKSSPWTRWTSSLSGRSASSTWSWPWERRRRTWFGIQLPVWKKSSWTFPSWTWPKSSKKKTRAVDRDLWS
;
A
#
# COMPACT_ATOMS: atom_id res chain seq x y z
N MET A 1 3.84 -13.26 -65.02
CA MET A 1 5.22 -12.76 -65.10
C MET A 1 5.81 -12.72 -63.70
N SER A 2 6.99 -13.27 -63.38
CA SER A 2 7.66 -14.43 -63.99
C SER A 2 8.54 -15.16 -62.96
N THR A 3 8.84 -16.43 -63.24
CA THR A 3 9.83 -17.34 -62.63
C THR A 3 10.99 -16.69 -61.85
N SER A 4 11.27 -17.02 -60.58
CA SER A 4 11.82 -18.29 -60.05
C SER A 4 13.26 -18.62 -60.48
N SER A 5 14.23 -18.72 -59.53
CA SER A 5 14.85 -20.03 -59.15
C SER A 5 16.05 -19.97 -58.17
N ARG A 6 16.25 -21.09 -57.46
CA ARG A 6 17.51 -21.76 -57.01
C ARG A 6 18.67 -20.95 -56.35
N ARG A 7 18.96 -21.23 -55.05
CA ARG A 7 20.05 -22.10 -54.49
C ARG A 7 21.46 -21.47 -54.48
N ARG A 8 22.17 -21.26 -53.35
CA ARG A 8 22.58 -22.12 -52.19
C ARG A 8 24.02 -22.67 -52.34
N ARG A 9 24.99 -22.09 -51.61
CA ARG A 9 26.03 -22.81 -50.83
C ARG A 9 26.92 -21.89 -49.96
N SER A 10 27.25 -22.40 -48.77
CA SER A 10 28.36 -22.03 -47.86
C SER A 10 29.45 -23.13 -47.99
N PRO A 11 30.51 -23.27 -47.13
CA PRO A 11 30.94 -22.50 -45.94
C PRO A 11 32.48 -22.27 -45.87
N LEU A 12 32.97 -21.85 -44.68
CA LEU A 12 34.26 -22.10 -43.97
C LEU A 12 34.55 -20.84 -43.09
N GLU A 13 35.05 -20.79 -41.85
CA GLU A 13 35.50 -21.69 -40.75
C GLU A 13 36.89 -21.25 -40.26
N VAL A 14 37.12 -21.32 -38.92
CA VAL A 14 38.41 -21.57 -38.24
C VAL A 14 39.54 -20.49 -38.33
N SER A 15 40.45 -20.29 -37.35
CA SER A 15 40.38 -20.37 -35.87
C SER A 15 41.69 -19.78 -35.22
N SER A 16 41.72 -19.61 -33.88
CA SER A 16 42.93 -19.43 -33.03
C SER A 16 43.74 -18.12 -33.25
N SER A 17 44.74 -17.72 -32.44
CA SER A 17 45.45 -18.25 -31.24
C SER A 17 45.71 -17.09 -30.23
N ARG A 18 45.79 -17.23 -28.89
CA ARG A 18 46.85 -17.77 -28.00
C ARG A 18 48.26 -17.17 -28.21
N SER A 19 49.07 -16.87 -27.16
CA SER A 19 48.84 -16.86 -25.69
C SER A 19 49.49 -15.61 -24.99
N SER A 20 50.26 -15.53 -23.89
CA SER A 20 51.04 -16.45 -23.01
C SER A 20 51.25 -15.85 -21.59
N SER A 21 51.81 -16.64 -20.65
CA SER A 21 52.68 -16.31 -19.47
C SER A 21 52.53 -14.98 -18.67
N SER A 22 52.41 -14.92 -17.32
CA SER A 22 53.12 -15.59 -16.18
C SER A 22 54.60 -15.14 -16.01
N SER A 23 55.22 -15.04 -14.82
CA SER A 23 54.93 -15.57 -13.46
C SER A 23 55.66 -14.78 -12.34
N SER A 24 55.61 -15.24 -11.07
CA SER A 24 56.55 -15.01 -9.93
C SER A 24 56.70 -13.56 -9.38
N SER A 25 56.57 -13.23 -8.08
CA SER A 25 57.23 -13.71 -6.82
C SER A 25 58.71 -13.28 -6.71
N SER A 26 59.29 -12.83 -5.58
CA SER A 26 58.91 -12.86 -4.14
C SER A 26 59.84 -11.99 -3.26
N HIS A 27 59.49 -11.77 -1.97
CA HIS A 27 60.31 -11.18 -0.86
C HIS A 27 60.64 -9.66 -0.98
N ALA A 28 60.39 -8.81 0.03
CA ALA A 28 61.17 -8.50 1.26
C ALA A 28 62.43 -7.61 0.97
N SER A 29 62.89 -6.69 1.83
CA SER A 29 62.71 -6.49 3.28
C SER A 29 63.10 -5.05 3.73
N TRP A 30 62.73 -4.62 4.95
CA TRP A 30 63.43 -3.62 5.82
C TRP A 30 63.45 -2.13 5.35
N THR A 31 62.79 -1.14 5.99
CA THR A 31 62.92 -0.44 7.31
C THR A 31 63.65 0.91 7.24
N SER A 32 63.11 1.94 7.93
CA SER A 32 63.67 3.30 8.17
C SER A 32 63.88 4.18 6.90
N THR A 33 63.93 5.51 6.96
CA THR A 33 64.15 6.44 8.09
C THR A 33 63.27 7.70 8.04
N THR A 34 63.06 8.33 9.18
CA THR A 34 62.41 9.63 9.40
C THR A 34 63.12 10.79 8.68
N THR A 35 62.38 11.75 8.10
CA THR A 35 62.42 13.20 8.41
C THR A 35 61.60 14.05 7.43
N SER A 36 61.01 15.13 7.94
CA SER A 36 60.61 16.33 7.21
C SER A 36 61.38 17.52 7.82
N PRO A 37 61.56 18.66 7.10
CA PRO A 37 60.52 19.69 7.13
C PRO A 37 60.41 20.56 5.85
N SER A 38 59.63 21.64 5.96
CA SER A 38 59.40 22.71 4.97
C SER A 38 60.58 23.74 4.94
N SER A 39 60.67 24.74 4.05
CA SER A 39 59.70 25.85 3.84
C SER A 39 60.24 26.97 2.91
N ARG A 40 59.39 27.97 2.59
CA ARG A 40 59.69 29.39 2.18
C ARG A 40 60.33 29.58 0.78
N LEU A 41 59.74 30.35 -0.17
CA LEU A 41 59.36 31.79 -0.25
C LEU A 41 60.52 32.75 -0.65
N ARG A 42 60.49 33.30 -1.88
CA ARG A 42 60.51 34.76 -2.23
C ARG A 42 60.38 35.01 -3.77
N PRO A 43 60.12 36.26 -4.26
CA PRO A 43 59.32 36.47 -5.48
C PRO A 43 59.99 37.33 -6.62
N PRO A 44 59.44 38.43 -7.22
CA PRO A 44 59.57 38.75 -8.67
C PRO A 44 60.44 40.04 -8.91
N PRO A 45 60.39 40.82 -10.02
CA PRO A 45 59.70 40.75 -11.35
C PRO A 45 60.77 40.79 -12.51
N PRO A 46 60.78 41.59 -13.63
CA PRO A 46 59.78 42.41 -14.34
C PRO A 46 59.78 42.38 -15.91
N SER A 47 58.86 43.18 -16.49
CA SER A 47 58.98 44.02 -17.72
C SER A 47 59.38 43.47 -19.11
N THR A 48 58.36 43.39 -19.99
CA THR A 48 58.26 43.98 -21.36
C THR A 48 59.36 43.78 -22.43
N ALA A 49 58.94 43.28 -23.60
CA ALA A 49 59.03 44.00 -24.89
C ALA A 49 58.03 43.40 -25.92
N THR A 50 57.71 44.13 -26.99
CA THR A 50 56.72 43.76 -28.02
C THR A 50 57.38 43.52 -29.38
N ALA A 51 56.91 42.54 -30.15
CA ALA A 51 57.21 42.38 -31.58
C ALA A 51 55.96 41.88 -32.33
N THR A 52 55.78 42.27 -33.59
CA THR A 52 54.47 42.23 -34.28
C THR A 52 54.57 41.68 -35.70
N ALA A 53 53.64 40.79 -36.06
CA ALA A 53 53.42 40.24 -37.41
C ALA A 53 54.59 39.37 -37.97
N THR A 54 54.42 38.53 -39.00
CA THR A 54 53.23 38.24 -39.84
C THR A 54 53.20 36.74 -40.17
N ALA A 55 52.03 36.09 -40.16
CA ALA A 55 51.86 34.73 -40.71
C ALA A 55 50.44 34.54 -41.25
N THR A 56 50.33 34.15 -42.52
CA THR A 56 49.04 34.04 -43.24
C THR A 56 48.34 32.71 -42.97
N ALA A 57 47.01 32.70 -43.01
CA ALA A 57 46.22 31.54 -42.62
C ALA A 57 46.23 30.38 -43.64
N THR A 58 46.19 29.15 -43.11
CA THR A 58 45.72 27.96 -43.84
C THR A 58 44.64 27.29 -42.98
N SER A 59 43.47 27.00 -43.56
CA SER A 59 42.26 26.66 -42.80
C SER A 59 42.04 25.16 -42.62
N THR A 60 42.06 24.68 -41.37
CA THR A 60 41.50 23.37 -40.99
C THR A 60 40.32 23.57 -40.05
N SER A 61 39.11 23.37 -40.57
CA SER A 61 37.85 23.61 -39.86
C SER A 61 37.49 22.45 -38.92
N THR A 62 38.12 22.39 -37.75
CA THR A 62 37.75 21.43 -36.70
C THR A 62 36.38 21.79 -36.13
N SER A 63 35.33 21.10 -36.57
CA SER A 63 33.97 21.32 -36.07
C SER A 63 33.87 20.96 -34.58
N PRO A 64 33.19 21.79 -33.75
CA PRO A 64 33.02 21.47 -32.34
C PRO A 64 32.16 20.20 -32.18
N PRO A 65 32.50 19.30 -31.23
CA PRO A 65 31.76 18.05 -31.06
C PRO A 65 30.29 18.35 -30.72
N SER A 66 29.37 17.80 -31.51
CA SER A 66 27.94 18.04 -31.35
C SER A 66 27.47 17.66 -29.93
N PRO A 67 26.69 18.51 -29.23
CA PRO A 67 26.24 18.20 -27.89
C PRO A 67 25.37 16.94 -27.91
N SER A 68 25.80 15.91 -27.18
CA SER A 68 25.10 14.63 -27.17
C SER A 68 23.66 14.81 -26.71
N ARG A 69 22.71 14.26 -27.50
CA ARG A 69 21.26 14.33 -27.24
C ARG A 69 20.89 13.47 -26.04
N THR A 70 21.28 13.93 -24.85
CA THR A 70 20.99 13.33 -23.54
C THR A 70 19.48 13.38 -23.29
N THR A 71 18.81 12.28 -23.61
CA THR A 71 17.36 12.11 -23.60
C THR A 71 16.75 12.42 -22.23
N THR A 72 16.17 13.61 -22.10
CA THR A 72 15.41 14.00 -20.91
C THR A 72 14.12 13.17 -20.83
N VAL A 73 14.07 12.21 -19.90
CA VAL A 73 12.87 11.39 -19.67
C VAL A 73 11.67 12.29 -19.40
N SER A 74 10.61 12.15 -20.22
CA SER A 74 9.40 12.95 -20.09
C SER A 74 8.72 12.69 -18.74
N THR A 75 8.27 13.77 -18.08
CA THR A 75 7.50 13.66 -16.83
C THR A 75 6.19 12.90 -17.06
N SER A 76 5.62 12.96 -18.28
CA SER A 76 4.42 12.19 -18.66
C SER A 76 4.69 10.68 -18.72
N HIS A 77 5.87 10.25 -19.20
CA HIS A 77 6.22 8.81 -19.25
C HIS A 77 6.38 8.25 -17.83
N VAL A 78 6.99 9.01 -16.91
CA VAL A 78 7.10 8.62 -15.49
C VAL A 78 5.71 8.54 -14.85
N PHE A 79 4.81 9.47 -15.14
CA PHE A 79 3.46 9.44 -14.59
C PHE A 79 2.62 8.27 -15.12
N LEU A 80 2.67 7.99 -16.43
CA LEU A 80 1.98 6.84 -17.03
C LEU A 80 2.51 5.50 -16.49
N PHE A 81 3.83 5.38 -16.28
CA PHE A 81 4.43 4.23 -15.61
C PHE A 81 3.92 4.08 -14.17
N LEU A 82 3.86 5.17 -13.39
CA LEU A 82 3.36 5.15 -12.02
C LEU A 82 1.86 4.80 -11.95
N ILE A 83 1.03 5.28 -12.87
CA ILE A 83 -0.38 4.88 -12.96
C ILE A 83 -0.49 3.39 -13.25
N ALA A 84 0.23 2.87 -14.25
CA ALA A 84 0.20 1.44 -14.58
C ALA A 84 0.68 0.56 -13.41
N LEU A 85 1.75 0.97 -12.73
CA LEU A 85 2.29 0.31 -11.54
C LEU A 85 1.29 0.29 -10.38
N ARG A 86 0.65 1.43 -10.08
CA ARG A 86 -0.30 1.55 -8.96
C ARG A 86 -1.64 0.88 -9.26
N LEU A 87 -2.08 0.83 -10.52
CA LEU A 87 -3.22 0.02 -10.94
C LEU A 87 -2.92 -1.47 -10.78
N LEU A 88 -1.76 -1.95 -11.24
CA LEU A 88 -1.33 -3.33 -11.03
C LEU A 88 -1.28 -3.69 -9.53
N ASN A 89 -0.73 -2.80 -8.70
CA ASN A 89 -0.74 -2.91 -7.24
C ASN A 89 -2.18 -3.05 -6.70
N ALA A 90 -3.05 -2.06 -6.94
CA ALA A 90 -4.40 -2.01 -6.39
C ALA A 90 -5.29 -3.21 -6.82
N LEU A 91 -5.08 -3.72 -8.03
CA LEU A 91 -5.73 -4.94 -8.55
C LEU A 91 -5.11 -6.23 -8.00
N SER A 92 -3.86 -6.19 -7.52
CA SER A 92 -3.19 -7.33 -6.87
C SER A 92 -3.50 -7.46 -5.37
N LEU A 93 -3.97 -6.39 -4.71
CA LEU A 93 -4.35 -6.39 -3.29
C LEU A 93 -5.59 -7.27 -3.02
N ARG A 94 -5.39 -8.37 -2.29
CA ARG A 94 -6.40 -9.36 -1.91
C ARG A 94 -6.61 -9.47 -0.39
N THR A 95 -6.03 -8.54 0.37
CA THR A 95 -5.88 -8.63 1.81
C THR A 95 -6.58 -7.46 2.51
N PHE A 96 -7.23 -7.75 3.62
CA PHE A 96 -7.69 -6.75 4.57
C PHE A 96 -6.49 -6.18 5.34
N PHE A 97 -6.50 -4.90 5.70
CA PHE A 97 -5.53 -4.36 6.67
C PHE A 97 -6.25 -3.77 7.88
N GLN A 98 -7.14 -2.79 7.67
CA GLN A 98 -7.84 -2.11 8.77
C GLN A 98 -9.28 -1.74 8.42
N PRO A 99 -10.20 -1.70 9.39
CA PRO A 99 -11.63 -1.45 9.14
C PRO A 99 -11.90 -0.06 8.56
N ASP A 100 -11.03 0.92 8.81
CA ASP A 100 -11.14 2.29 8.28
C ASP A 100 -11.12 2.34 6.74
N GLU A 101 -10.57 1.31 6.07
CA GLU A 101 -10.63 1.15 4.61
C GLU A 101 -12.05 1.01 4.05
N PHE A 102 -13.00 0.65 4.91
CA PHE A 102 -14.39 0.36 4.55
C PHE A 102 -15.35 1.22 5.37
N PHE A 103 -15.34 1.09 6.71
CA PHE A 103 -16.33 1.72 7.59
C PHE A 103 -16.11 3.26 7.78
N GLN A 104 -14.98 3.81 7.34
CA GLN A 104 -14.71 5.26 7.32
C GLN A 104 -14.57 5.85 5.90
N SER A 105 -14.92 5.08 4.86
CA SER A 105 -14.83 5.55 3.48
C SER A 105 -15.86 4.88 2.57
N LEU A 106 -15.77 3.58 2.35
CA LEU A 106 -16.58 2.87 1.34
C LEU A 106 -18.01 2.53 1.78
N GLU A 107 -18.26 2.17 3.04
CA GLU A 107 -19.63 1.92 3.53
C GLU A 107 -20.46 3.22 3.62
N PRO A 108 -19.93 4.35 4.15
CA PRO A 108 -20.65 5.63 4.12
C PRO A 108 -20.83 6.14 2.68
N ALA A 109 -19.82 5.96 1.82
CA ALA A 109 -19.94 6.29 0.40
C ALA A 109 -21.00 5.45 -0.34
N TRP A 110 -21.12 4.17 0.00
CA TRP A 110 -22.14 3.27 -0.54
C TRP A 110 -23.55 3.71 -0.14
N HIS A 111 -23.73 4.04 1.13
CA HIS A 111 -24.98 4.60 1.66
C HIS A 111 -25.37 5.90 0.94
N THR A 112 -24.42 6.82 0.69
CA THR A 112 -24.72 8.04 -0.09
C THR A 112 -25.01 7.75 -1.58
N ALA A 113 -24.35 6.78 -2.20
CA ALA A 113 -24.51 6.48 -3.62
C ALA A 113 -25.77 5.66 -3.96
N PHE A 114 -26.25 4.83 -3.04
CA PHE A 114 -27.34 3.87 -3.28
C PHE A 114 -28.51 3.95 -2.28
N GLY A 115 -28.36 4.66 -1.17
CA GLY A 115 -29.39 4.82 -0.14
C GLY A 115 -29.49 3.67 0.87
N GLU A 116 -30.22 3.91 1.96
CA GLU A 116 -30.38 3.02 3.12
C GLU A 116 -30.85 1.61 2.78
N SER A 117 -31.76 1.47 1.82
CA SER A 117 -32.35 0.19 1.41
C SER A 117 -31.33 -0.84 0.91
N HIS A 118 -30.12 -0.42 0.56
CA HIS A 118 -29.02 -1.30 0.16
C HIS A 118 -28.22 -1.88 1.34
N GLY A 119 -28.48 -1.48 2.59
CA GLY A 119 -27.92 -2.14 3.79
C GLY A 119 -26.40 -2.02 3.94
N ALA A 120 -25.87 -0.80 3.92
CA ALA A 120 -24.48 -0.48 4.25
C ALA A 120 -24.29 -0.24 5.75
N TRP A 121 -23.11 -0.57 6.31
CA TRP A 121 -22.87 -0.45 7.75
C TRP A 121 -22.39 0.95 8.12
N ILE A 122 -23.26 1.73 8.76
CA ILE A 122 -22.93 3.07 9.29
C ILE A 122 -22.56 2.97 10.78
N THR A 123 -21.27 3.16 11.08
CA THR A 123 -20.74 3.11 12.45
C THR A 123 -21.14 4.33 13.28
N TRP A 124 -21.03 4.19 14.60
CA TRP A 124 -21.30 5.22 15.59
C TRP A 124 -20.61 6.57 15.28
N GLU A 125 -19.38 6.55 14.74
CA GLU A 125 -18.62 7.76 14.37
C GLU A 125 -19.40 8.70 13.43
N TRP A 126 -20.21 8.13 12.53
CA TRP A 126 -21.05 8.88 11.63
C TRP A 126 -22.33 9.36 12.32
N ARG A 127 -22.94 8.54 13.18
CA ARG A 127 -24.12 8.92 14.00
C ARG A 127 -23.85 10.11 14.93
N HIS A 128 -22.66 10.20 15.51
CA HIS A 128 -22.27 11.34 16.38
C HIS A 128 -21.61 12.50 15.59
N HIS A 129 -21.54 12.41 14.26
CA HIS A 129 -20.98 13.42 13.34
C HIS A 129 -19.49 13.76 13.60
N LEU A 130 -18.65 12.74 13.85
CA LEU A 130 -17.24 12.92 14.25
C LEU A 130 -16.25 13.01 13.08
N ARG A 131 -16.69 12.73 11.84
CA ARG A 131 -15.82 12.64 10.64
C ARG A 131 -16.27 13.64 9.57
N SER A 132 -15.34 14.11 8.73
CA SER A 132 -15.68 14.92 7.56
C SER A 132 -16.21 14.03 6.43
N SER A 133 -17.31 14.46 5.83
CA SER A 133 -17.99 13.83 4.69
C SER A 133 -17.15 13.81 3.40
N ILE A 134 -16.13 14.68 3.29
CA ILE A 134 -15.32 14.87 2.06
C ILE A 134 -14.73 13.55 1.55
N HIS A 135 -14.26 12.68 2.44
CA HIS A 135 -13.59 11.44 2.05
C HIS A 135 -14.58 10.37 1.52
N PRO A 136 -15.70 10.06 2.19
CA PRO A 136 -16.79 9.29 1.59
C PRO A 136 -17.36 9.91 0.30
N LEU A 137 -17.59 11.23 0.24
CA LEU A 137 -18.22 11.88 -0.91
C LEU A 137 -17.41 11.73 -2.22
N LEU A 138 -16.08 11.68 -2.11
CA LEU A 138 -15.20 11.29 -3.23
C LEU A 138 -15.55 9.89 -3.76
N PHE A 139 -15.65 8.89 -2.87
CA PHE A 139 -15.99 7.52 -3.25
C PHE A 139 -17.45 7.33 -3.64
N ALA A 140 -18.39 8.10 -3.08
CA ALA A 140 -19.80 8.10 -3.49
C ALA A 140 -19.91 8.57 -4.95
N THR A 141 -19.19 9.63 -5.31
CA THR A 141 -19.09 10.11 -6.70
C THR A 141 -18.51 9.04 -7.62
N ILE A 142 -17.46 8.32 -7.19
CA ILE A 142 -16.85 7.22 -7.95
C ILE A 142 -17.83 6.04 -8.13
N TYR A 143 -18.56 5.66 -7.09
CA TYR A 143 -19.60 4.62 -7.16
C TYR A 143 -20.72 5.01 -8.12
N SER A 144 -21.25 6.24 -8.04
CA SER A 144 -22.30 6.72 -8.93
C SER A 144 -21.87 6.76 -10.40
N ILE A 145 -20.62 7.17 -10.69
CA ILE A 145 -20.06 7.14 -12.06
C ILE A 145 -19.88 5.69 -12.55
N ALA A 146 -19.37 4.79 -11.71
CA ALA A 146 -19.17 3.39 -12.05
C ALA A 146 -20.51 2.64 -12.28
N ASP A 147 -21.53 2.94 -11.49
CA ASP A 147 -22.88 2.41 -11.66
C ASP A 147 -23.57 2.95 -12.92
N LEU A 148 -23.46 4.26 -13.19
CA LEU A 148 -23.97 4.87 -14.41
C LEU A 148 -23.31 4.24 -15.65
N ALA A 149 -21.99 4.03 -15.62
CA ALA A 149 -21.27 3.32 -16.68
C ALA A 149 -21.72 1.85 -16.81
N ALA A 150 -21.96 1.14 -15.70
CA ALA A 150 -22.47 -0.22 -15.72
C ALA A 150 -23.86 -0.32 -16.35
N ARG A 151 -24.76 0.64 -16.05
CA ARG A 151 -26.10 0.73 -16.65
C ARG A 151 -26.04 1.10 -18.13
N ALA A 152 -25.25 2.09 -18.51
CA ALA A 152 -25.09 2.54 -19.90
C ALA A 152 -24.44 1.48 -20.82
N LEU A 153 -23.62 0.59 -20.27
CA LEU A 153 -23.01 -0.54 -20.98
C LEU A 153 -23.79 -1.86 -20.82
N HIS A 154 -24.98 -1.82 -20.22
CA HIS A 154 -25.83 -2.98 -19.94
C HIS A 154 -25.09 -4.18 -19.32
N LEU A 155 -24.17 -3.91 -18.38
CA LEU A 155 -23.36 -4.95 -17.74
C LEU A 155 -24.23 -5.88 -16.88
N SER A 156 -23.91 -7.17 -16.88
CA SER A 156 -24.58 -8.13 -16.01
C SER A 156 -24.34 -7.80 -14.52
N PRO A 157 -25.23 -8.23 -13.59
CA PRO A 157 -25.08 -7.94 -12.16
C PRO A 157 -23.71 -8.33 -11.59
N ALA A 158 -23.13 -9.44 -12.06
CA ALA A 158 -21.78 -9.87 -11.67
C ALA A 158 -20.68 -8.89 -12.16
N PHE A 159 -20.74 -8.43 -13.41
CA PHE A 159 -19.79 -7.45 -13.93
C PHE A 159 -19.97 -6.06 -13.30
N ARG A 160 -21.21 -5.66 -13.01
CA ARG A 160 -21.49 -4.46 -12.19
C ARG A 160 -20.85 -4.57 -10.82
N ALA A 161 -20.98 -5.71 -10.14
CA ALA A 161 -20.41 -5.90 -8.81
C ALA A 161 -18.87 -5.86 -8.80
N ASP A 162 -18.22 -6.51 -9.76
CA ASP A 162 -16.76 -6.44 -9.85
C ASP A 162 -16.26 -5.04 -10.26
N LEU A 163 -17.01 -4.31 -11.11
CA LEU A 163 -16.70 -2.91 -11.44
C LEU A 163 -16.81 -2.00 -10.21
N LEU A 164 -17.87 -2.13 -9.40
CA LEU A 164 -18.06 -1.33 -8.18
C LEU A 164 -16.97 -1.63 -7.14
N ILE A 165 -16.52 -2.87 -6.99
CA ILE A 165 -15.42 -3.24 -6.08
C ILE A 165 -14.06 -2.68 -6.56
N VAL A 166 -13.86 -2.56 -7.87
CA VAL A 166 -12.58 -2.09 -8.45
C VAL A 166 -12.52 -0.57 -8.62
N ALA A 167 -13.62 0.12 -8.92
CA ALA A 167 -13.66 1.57 -9.14
C ALA A 167 -12.97 2.41 -8.04
N PRO A 168 -13.24 2.24 -6.73
CA PRO A 168 -12.54 3.00 -5.69
C PRO A 168 -11.05 2.66 -5.61
N LYS A 169 -10.67 1.39 -5.83
CA LYS A 169 -9.26 0.94 -5.88
C LYS A 169 -8.52 1.59 -7.06
N SER A 170 -9.17 1.70 -8.22
CA SER A 170 -8.60 2.35 -9.42
C SER A 170 -8.43 3.86 -9.24
N ALA A 171 -9.38 4.55 -8.61
CA ALA A 171 -9.23 5.97 -8.27
C ALA A 171 -8.08 6.19 -7.27
N GLN A 172 -8.00 5.35 -6.24
CA GLN A 172 -6.94 5.39 -5.24
C GLN A 172 -5.55 5.09 -5.82
N ALA A 173 -5.46 4.21 -6.83
CA ALA A 173 -4.24 3.99 -7.60
C ALA A 173 -3.73 5.23 -8.35
N VAL A 174 -4.64 6.04 -8.92
CA VAL A 174 -4.27 7.30 -9.57
C VAL A 174 -3.79 8.33 -8.54
N LEU A 175 -4.43 8.41 -7.36
CA LEU A 175 -4.00 9.25 -6.24
C LEU A 175 -2.59 8.84 -5.74
N ALA A 176 -2.34 7.54 -5.53
CA ALA A 176 -1.02 7.03 -5.17
C ALA A 176 0.06 7.38 -6.23
N ALA A 177 -0.27 7.26 -7.52
CA ALA A 177 0.63 7.63 -8.61
C ALA A 177 0.93 9.14 -8.66
N ILE A 178 -0.03 9.99 -8.27
CA ILE A 178 0.19 11.42 -8.06
C ILE A 178 1.14 11.65 -6.87
N GLY A 179 0.93 10.97 -5.74
CA GLY A 179 1.82 11.05 -4.56
C GLY A 179 3.27 10.71 -4.89
N ASP A 180 3.50 9.60 -5.59
CA ASP A 180 4.83 9.19 -6.06
C ASP A 180 5.45 10.22 -7.02
N LEU A 181 4.66 10.71 -8.00
CA LEU A 181 5.11 11.71 -8.98
C LEU A 181 5.54 13.02 -8.30
N TYR A 182 4.79 13.46 -7.29
CA TYR A 182 5.09 14.68 -6.54
C TYR A 182 6.24 14.48 -5.54
N THR A 183 6.44 13.27 -5.02
CA THR A 183 7.69 12.90 -4.30
C THR A 183 8.91 13.07 -5.20
N TRP A 184 8.84 12.56 -6.45
CA TRP A 184 9.90 12.74 -7.44
C TRP A 184 10.07 14.18 -7.92
N LYS A 185 9.01 14.98 -8.02
CA LYS A 185 9.10 16.43 -8.29
C LYS A 185 9.85 17.15 -7.16
N LEU A 186 9.53 16.87 -5.89
CA LEU A 186 10.23 17.46 -4.75
C LEU A 186 11.71 17.05 -4.73
N ALA A 187 12.02 15.77 -4.98
CA ALA A 187 13.39 15.29 -5.07
C ALA A 187 14.17 15.95 -6.23
N ARG A 188 13.54 16.20 -7.39
CA ARG A 188 14.14 16.97 -8.51
C ARG A 188 14.31 18.47 -8.21
N TYR A 189 13.51 19.04 -7.30
CA TYR A 189 13.69 20.41 -6.81
C TYR A 189 14.85 20.48 -5.80
N VAL A 190 14.91 19.55 -4.84
CA VAL A 190 15.94 19.50 -3.81
C VAL A 190 17.32 19.12 -4.38
N TYR A 191 17.42 18.11 -5.25
CA TYR A 191 18.70 17.59 -5.74
C TYR A 191 19.01 17.93 -7.22
N GLY A 192 18.10 18.60 -7.92
CA GLY A 192 18.26 18.95 -9.34
C GLY A 192 17.74 17.88 -10.32
N ARG A 193 17.29 18.34 -11.50
CA ARG A 193 16.50 17.55 -12.47
C ARG A 193 17.17 16.28 -13.01
N ARG A 194 18.51 16.19 -13.00
CA ARG A 194 19.31 15.06 -13.52
C ARG A 194 20.04 14.27 -12.42
N SER A 195 19.84 14.59 -11.14
CA SER A 195 20.56 13.93 -10.04
C SER A 195 20.08 12.49 -9.80
N HIS A 196 21.03 11.61 -9.48
CA HIS A 196 20.74 10.25 -9.00
C HIS A 196 19.89 10.26 -7.73
N GLY A 197 20.01 11.28 -6.86
CA GLY A 197 19.18 11.43 -5.66
C GLY A 197 17.69 11.59 -5.99
N ALA A 198 17.35 12.27 -7.09
CA ALA A 198 15.97 12.36 -7.52
C ALA A 198 15.42 10.99 -7.97
N TRP A 199 16.19 10.24 -8.76
CA TRP A 199 15.79 8.90 -9.19
C TRP A 199 15.76 7.87 -8.05
N ALA A 200 16.64 8.00 -7.06
CA ALA A 200 16.63 7.16 -5.86
C ALA A 200 15.39 7.40 -4.99
N ALA A 201 14.93 8.66 -4.83
CA ALA A 201 13.67 8.94 -4.14
C ALA A 201 12.45 8.31 -4.84
N LEU A 202 12.42 8.31 -6.18
CA LEU A 202 11.40 7.60 -6.96
C LEU A 202 11.51 6.07 -6.84
N ALA A 203 12.74 5.53 -6.83
CA ALA A 203 12.95 4.10 -6.61
C ALA A 203 12.46 3.69 -5.21
N LEU A 204 12.69 4.51 -4.18
CA LEU A 204 12.17 4.30 -2.83
C LEU A 204 10.64 4.29 -2.77
N THR A 205 9.93 5.19 -3.47
CA THR A 205 8.46 5.13 -3.49
C THR A 205 7.93 3.87 -4.21
N VAL A 206 8.59 3.43 -5.27
CA VAL A 206 8.24 2.21 -6.03
C VAL A 206 8.53 0.92 -5.23
N LEU A 207 9.61 0.90 -4.45
CA LEU A 207 10.16 -0.31 -3.81
C LEU A 207 9.98 -0.36 -2.28
N SER A 208 9.37 0.66 -1.67
CA SER A 208 8.98 0.65 -0.26
C SER A 208 7.79 -0.30 -0.03
N PRO A 209 7.91 -1.33 0.85
CA PRO A 209 6.82 -2.26 1.13
C PRO A 209 5.61 -1.55 1.76
N TRP A 210 5.84 -0.54 2.60
CA TRP A 210 4.77 0.26 3.20
C TRP A 210 4.03 1.09 2.15
N GLN A 211 4.78 1.78 1.25
CA GLN A 211 4.16 2.51 0.15
C GLN A 211 3.43 1.57 -0.82
N TRP A 212 3.93 0.35 -1.04
CA TRP A 212 3.21 -0.67 -1.81
C TRP A 212 1.92 -1.12 -1.12
N PHE A 213 1.98 -1.47 0.16
CA PHE A 213 0.87 -2.05 0.92
C PHE A 213 -0.25 -1.05 1.26
N CYS A 214 0.09 0.21 1.51
CA CYS A 214 -0.86 1.22 2.02
C CYS A 214 -1.40 2.18 0.95
N SER A 215 -0.57 2.71 0.03
CA SER A 215 -0.96 3.88 -0.79
C SER A 215 -2.23 3.71 -1.63
N THR A 216 -2.49 2.49 -2.08
CA THR A 216 -3.61 2.05 -2.92
C THR A 216 -4.86 1.65 -2.12
N ARG A 217 -4.81 1.67 -0.78
CA ARG A 217 -5.95 1.42 0.11
C ARG A 217 -6.79 2.67 0.33
N THR A 218 -8.08 2.47 0.55
CA THR A 218 -9.12 3.51 0.66
C THR A 218 -9.16 4.18 2.05
N LEU A 219 -7.97 4.54 2.54
CA LEU A 219 -7.72 5.23 3.81
C LEU A 219 -7.57 6.73 3.59
N SER A 220 -8.19 7.55 4.45
CA SER A 220 -8.06 9.01 4.37
C SER A 220 -6.61 9.48 4.53
N ASN A 221 -5.78 8.75 5.28
CA ASN A 221 -4.34 9.03 5.41
C ASN A 221 -3.56 8.87 4.09
N CYS A 222 -4.06 8.12 3.12
CA CYS A 222 -3.43 7.96 1.81
C CYS A 222 -3.76 9.14 0.88
N LEU A 223 -5.00 9.65 0.94
CA LEU A 223 -5.38 10.91 0.30
C LEU A 223 -4.67 12.11 0.96
N GLU A 224 -4.64 12.16 2.29
CA GLU A 224 -3.88 13.13 3.10
C GLU A 224 -2.41 13.18 2.68
N THR A 225 -1.71 12.04 2.66
CA THR A 225 -0.30 11.94 2.25
C THR A 225 -0.08 12.46 0.83
N THR A 226 -0.98 12.13 -0.09
CA THR A 226 -0.96 12.60 -1.48
C THR A 226 -1.12 14.11 -1.58
N ILE A 227 -2.11 14.67 -0.87
CA ILE A 227 -2.37 16.12 -0.84
C ILE A 227 -1.19 16.86 -0.19
N THR A 228 -0.63 16.32 0.90
CA THR A 228 0.51 16.88 1.62
C THR A 228 1.73 17.01 0.70
N ILE A 229 2.11 15.95 -0.04
CA ILE A 229 3.28 16.04 -0.94
C ILE A 229 3.02 16.94 -2.15
N VAL A 230 1.78 17.04 -2.66
CA VAL A 230 1.43 18.04 -3.69
C VAL A 230 1.58 19.47 -3.13
N ALA A 231 1.11 19.72 -1.91
CA ALA A 231 1.24 21.02 -1.25
C ALA A 231 2.72 21.37 -0.94
N LEU A 232 3.55 20.43 -0.50
CA LEU A 232 4.99 20.63 -0.27
C LEU A 232 5.76 21.03 -1.55
N ASN A 233 5.27 20.65 -2.74
CA ASN A 233 5.81 21.11 -4.02
C ASN A 233 5.38 22.54 -4.41
N LEU A 234 4.40 23.11 -3.72
CA LEU A 234 3.84 24.46 -3.96
C LEU A 234 4.26 25.47 -2.87
N TRP A 235 4.71 24.98 -1.71
CA TRP A 235 5.21 25.78 -0.58
C TRP A 235 6.30 26.78 -1.03
N PRO A 236 6.28 28.05 -0.56
CA PRO A 236 7.30 29.04 -0.88
C PRO A 236 8.59 28.85 -0.08
N TRP A 237 9.35 27.83 -0.47
CA TRP A 237 10.71 27.56 0.03
C TRP A 237 11.63 28.79 -0.06
N GLU A 238 11.38 29.71 -1.00
CA GLU A 238 12.12 30.96 -1.16
C GLU A 238 12.06 31.85 0.10
N TRP A 239 10.92 31.87 0.82
CA TRP A 239 10.72 32.64 2.07
C TRP A 239 11.46 32.08 3.29
N SER A 240 12.08 30.91 3.14
CA SER A 240 12.78 30.19 4.22
C SER A 240 14.29 30.12 4.02
N SER A 241 14.79 30.64 2.90
CA SER A 241 16.21 30.85 2.63
C SER A 241 16.59 32.26 3.03
N GLU A 242 17.73 32.41 3.66
CA GLU A 242 18.36 33.72 3.82
C GLU A 242 18.58 34.35 2.43
N SER A 243 18.17 35.60 2.29
CA SER A 243 18.43 36.42 1.11
C SER A 243 19.82 37.05 1.25
N THR A 244 20.86 36.34 0.83
CA THR A 244 22.18 36.95 0.65
C THR A 244 22.03 38.18 -0.26
N PRO A 245 22.43 39.39 0.16
CA PRO A 245 22.24 40.60 -0.64
C PRO A 245 23.16 40.54 -1.86
N THR A 246 22.59 40.17 -3.01
CA THR A 246 23.36 40.07 -4.26
C THR A 246 23.72 41.45 -4.78
N VAL A 247 24.97 41.83 -4.58
CA VAL A 247 25.65 42.87 -5.38
C VAL A 247 25.38 42.59 -6.86
N GLN A 248 25.03 43.63 -7.63
CA GLN A 248 24.55 43.49 -9.01
C GLN A 248 25.68 43.05 -9.96
N LEU A 249 25.79 41.75 -10.24
CA LEU A 249 26.60 41.28 -11.36
C LEU A 249 25.79 41.31 -12.66
N ARG A 250 26.02 42.34 -13.48
CA ARG A 250 25.50 42.46 -14.85
C ARG A 250 25.71 41.15 -15.62
N LYS A 251 24.61 40.56 -16.13
CA LYS A 251 24.67 39.50 -17.15
C LYS A 251 23.97 39.96 -18.43
N ASN A 252 24.78 40.44 -19.38
CA ASN A 252 24.34 40.57 -20.76
C ASN A 252 24.12 39.18 -21.36
N THR A 253 22.88 38.83 -21.68
CA THR A 253 22.59 37.71 -22.58
C THR A 253 21.36 38.05 -23.41
N ARG A 254 21.57 38.34 -24.69
CA ARG A 254 20.47 38.56 -25.65
C ARG A 254 19.76 37.22 -25.90
N SER A 255 18.53 37.10 -25.41
CA SER A 255 17.55 36.14 -25.91
C SER A 255 16.30 36.90 -26.33
N THR A 256 16.04 36.97 -27.64
CA THR A 256 14.97 37.79 -28.21
C THR A 256 13.59 37.15 -28.01
N THR A 257 12.89 37.57 -26.97
CA THR A 257 11.42 37.55 -26.87
C THR A 257 10.95 38.98 -26.61
N LYS A 258 9.97 39.48 -27.36
CA LYS A 258 9.49 40.87 -27.20
C LYS A 258 8.88 41.09 -25.82
N ASP A 259 9.44 42.04 -25.07
CA ASP A 259 8.77 42.62 -23.91
C ASP A 259 7.66 43.60 -24.35
N THR A 260 6.50 43.45 -23.72
CA THR A 260 5.61 44.57 -23.39
C THR A 260 5.37 44.47 -21.87
N GLY A 261 6.04 45.34 -21.12
CA GLY A 261 6.51 45.01 -19.77
C GLY A 261 5.45 44.99 -18.67
N VAL A 262 5.62 44.07 -17.71
CA VAL A 262 4.90 44.07 -16.41
C VAL A 262 5.87 43.64 -15.29
N ASN A 263 6.51 44.61 -14.62
CA ASN A 263 7.43 44.38 -13.49
C ASN A 263 6.74 43.93 -12.18
N GLY A 264 5.48 43.48 -12.25
CA GLY A 264 4.70 42.95 -11.10
C GLY A 264 4.39 41.44 -11.14
N THR A 265 4.75 40.74 -12.22
CA THR A 265 4.32 39.34 -12.48
C THR A 265 4.81 38.32 -11.45
N GLY A 266 6.05 38.45 -10.97
CA GLY A 266 6.67 37.49 -10.04
C GLY A 266 5.94 37.36 -8.70
N GLY A 267 5.51 38.47 -8.11
CA GLY A 267 4.79 38.48 -6.82
C GLY A 267 3.40 37.85 -6.91
N GLY A 268 2.67 38.14 -7.99
CA GLY A 268 1.35 37.53 -8.24
C GLY A 268 1.42 36.02 -8.41
N ALA A 269 2.39 35.53 -9.18
CA ALA A 269 2.61 34.09 -9.37
C ALA A 269 2.96 33.36 -8.06
N LEU A 270 3.77 33.99 -7.19
CA LEU A 270 4.13 33.47 -5.88
C LEU A 270 2.91 33.34 -4.95
N VAL A 271 2.05 34.37 -4.89
CA VAL A 271 0.81 34.34 -4.10
C VAL A 271 -0.17 33.29 -4.63
N VAL A 272 -0.31 33.14 -5.96
CA VAL A 272 -1.15 32.08 -6.55
C VAL A 272 -0.62 30.68 -6.24
N ARG A 273 0.71 30.49 -6.20
CA ARG A 273 1.33 29.21 -5.80
C ARG A 273 1.09 28.92 -4.31
N LEU A 274 1.24 29.94 -3.44
CA LEU A 274 0.94 29.84 -2.01
C LEU A 274 -0.54 29.53 -1.74
N ARG A 275 -1.49 30.20 -2.41
CA ARG A 275 -2.93 29.90 -2.29
C ARG A 275 -3.20 28.42 -2.54
N LYS A 276 -2.71 27.88 -3.67
CA LYS A 276 -2.84 26.45 -4.00
C LYS A 276 -2.20 25.54 -2.96
N CYS A 277 -1.06 25.94 -2.38
CA CYS A 277 -0.44 25.22 -1.26
C CYS A 277 -1.34 25.21 -0.01
N LEU A 278 -1.85 26.37 0.41
CA LEU A 278 -2.63 26.54 1.64
C LEU A 278 -4.03 25.95 1.55
N THR A 279 -4.71 26.01 0.39
CA THR A 279 -5.97 25.31 0.16
C THR A 279 -5.79 23.79 0.31
N LEU A 280 -4.71 23.23 -0.24
CA LEU A 280 -4.40 21.80 -0.11
C LEU A 280 -3.96 21.43 1.32
N ALA A 281 -3.16 22.27 1.98
CA ALA A 281 -2.77 22.09 3.38
C ALA A 281 -3.99 22.08 4.31
N ALA A 282 -4.90 23.04 4.16
CA ALA A 282 -6.15 23.09 4.91
C ALA A 282 -7.03 21.85 4.64
N LEU A 283 -7.13 21.42 3.37
CA LEU A 283 -7.88 20.20 3.01
C LEU A 283 -7.29 18.95 3.66
N ALA A 284 -5.97 18.81 3.71
CA ALA A 284 -5.31 17.71 4.43
C ALA A 284 -5.60 17.77 5.94
N CYS A 285 -5.61 18.96 6.55
CA CYS A 285 -5.97 19.14 7.96
C CYS A 285 -7.45 18.82 8.27
N ILE A 286 -8.38 19.04 7.33
CA ILE A 286 -9.79 18.63 7.47
C ILE A 286 -9.93 17.10 7.36
N LEU A 287 -9.21 16.47 6.43
CA LEU A 287 -9.20 15.00 6.30
C LEU A 287 -8.61 14.31 7.53
N ARG A 288 -7.54 14.89 8.12
CA ARG A 288 -6.90 14.45 9.36
C ARG A 288 -6.29 15.65 10.11
N PRO A 289 -6.81 16.04 11.28
CA PRO A 289 -6.29 17.18 12.05
C PRO A 289 -4.80 17.11 12.38
N THR A 290 -4.22 15.92 12.50
CA THR A 290 -2.79 15.69 12.72
C THR A 290 -1.88 16.33 11.67
N ASN A 291 -2.36 16.53 10.44
CA ASN A 291 -1.57 17.14 9.37
C ASN A 291 -1.11 18.58 9.69
N VAL A 292 -1.83 19.28 10.59
CA VAL A 292 -1.53 20.65 11.01
C VAL A 292 -0.12 20.78 11.61
N LEU A 293 0.43 19.71 12.20
CA LEU A 293 1.79 19.67 12.75
C LEU A 293 2.87 19.94 11.69
N ILE A 294 2.68 19.45 10.45
CA ILE A 294 3.59 19.71 9.34
C ILE A 294 3.58 21.19 8.97
N TRP A 295 2.38 21.76 8.85
CA TRP A 295 2.19 23.14 8.41
C TRP A 295 2.59 24.16 9.47
N MET A 296 2.37 23.88 10.76
CA MET A 296 2.89 24.72 11.84
C MET A 296 4.42 24.72 11.89
N GLY A 297 5.07 23.57 11.65
CA GLY A 297 6.54 23.50 11.56
C GLY A 297 7.10 24.36 10.43
N LEU A 298 6.55 24.23 9.22
CA LEU A 298 7.00 25.01 8.05
C LEU A 298 6.63 26.50 8.16
N ALA A 299 5.41 26.81 8.59
CA ALA A 299 4.96 28.19 8.78
C ALA A 299 5.74 28.89 9.91
N GLY A 300 6.14 28.18 10.96
CA GLY A 300 7.00 28.70 12.02
C GLY A 300 8.40 29.09 11.50
N VAL A 301 9.04 28.22 10.72
CA VAL A 301 10.36 28.54 10.10
C VAL A 301 10.24 29.70 9.10
N ALA A 302 9.19 29.71 8.27
CA ALA A 302 8.94 30.82 7.36
C ALA A 302 8.63 32.12 8.12
N TRP A 303 7.84 32.09 9.18
CA TRP A 303 7.54 33.26 10.02
C TRP A 303 8.82 33.87 10.59
N LEU A 304 9.66 33.05 11.23
CA LEU A 304 10.91 33.51 11.84
C LEU A 304 11.88 34.14 10.81
N ARG A 305 11.96 33.61 9.58
CA ARG A 305 12.91 34.06 8.55
C ARG A 305 12.41 35.10 7.55
N SER A 306 11.09 35.26 7.40
CA SER A 306 10.49 36.14 6.37
C SER A 306 10.26 37.57 6.83
N THR A 307 10.16 38.48 5.87
CA THR A 307 9.92 39.92 6.10
C THR A 307 8.48 40.20 6.56
N TRP A 308 8.23 41.37 7.16
CA TRP A 308 6.89 41.82 7.55
C TRP A 308 5.85 41.77 6.41
N ARG A 309 6.27 42.00 5.15
CA ARG A 309 5.39 41.90 3.96
C ARG A 309 5.01 40.45 3.66
N GLU A 310 5.95 39.52 3.80
CA GLU A 310 5.71 38.09 3.58
C GLU A 310 4.89 37.47 4.73
N ARG A 311 5.16 37.89 5.98
CA ARG A 311 4.35 37.54 7.17
C ARG A 311 2.88 37.96 7.02
N THR A 312 2.63 39.21 6.61
CA THR A 312 1.26 39.72 6.41
C THR A 312 0.55 39.05 5.24
N ILE A 313 1.26 38.74 4.13
CA ILE A 313 0.71 37.90 3.06
C ILE A 313 0.40 36.49 3.61
N LEU A 314 1.31 35.84 4.34
CA LEU A 314 1.10 34.50 4.89
C LEU A 314 -0.13 34.46 5.80
N CYS A 315 -0.28 35.38 6.75
CA CYS A 315 -1.48 35.47 7.59
C CYS A 315 -2.76 35.68 6.76
N ARG A 316 -2.76 36.60 5.79
CA ARG A 316 -3.92 36.85 4.93
C ARG A 316 -4.32 35.62 4.13
N GLU A 317 -3.36 34.95 3.50
CA GLU A 317 -3.62 33.79 2.65
C GLU A 317 -3.96 32.53 3.48
N VAL A 318 -3.41 32.38 4.70
CA VAL A 318 -3.81 31.32 5.66
C VAL A 318 -5.25 31.54 6.11
N LEU A 319 -5.62 32.76 6.49
CA LEU A 319 -6.99 33.09 6.89
C LEU A 319 -7.97 32.86 5.72
N LEU A 320 -7.66 33.41 4.53
CA LEU A 320 -8.51 33.28 3.35
C LEU A 320 -8.68 31.82 2.93
N CYS A 321 -7.58 31.08 2.73
CA CYS A 321 -7.66 29.68 2.29
C CYS A 321 -8.26 28.76 3.38
N GLY A 322 -7.91 29.00 4.64
CA GLY A 322 -8.44 28.25 5.78
C GLY A 322 -9.95 28.43 5.92
N VAL A 323 -10.44 29.67 5.96
CA VAL A 323 -11.88 29.97 6.05
C VAL A 323 -12.63 29.45 4.82
N SER A 324 -12.09 29.58 3.60
CA SER A 324 -12.74 29.02 2.40
C SER A 324 -12.88 27.49 2.46
N VAL A 325 -11.85 26.77 2.90
CA VAL A 325 -11.90 25.29 3.01
C VAL A 325 -12.76 24.85 4.20
N LEU A 326 -12.73 25.56 5.32
CA LEU A 326 -13.61 25.32 6.47
C LEU A 326 -15.08 25.50 6.09
N ALA A 327 -15.44 26.62 5.45
CA ALA A 327 -16.80 26.86 4.98
C ALA A 327 -17.25 25.80 3.95
N GLY A 328 -16.35 25.42 3.04
CA GLY A 328 -16.59 24.32 2.10
C GLY A 328 -16.88 22.99 2.78
N SER A 329 -16.08 22.60 3.79
CA SER A 329 -16.34 21.40 4.59
C SER A 329 -17.68 21.50 5.32
N THR A 330 -17.93 22.58 6.05
CA THR A 330 -19.16 22.74 6.83
C THR A 330 -20.42 22.73 5.95
N VAL A 331 -20.36 23.22 4.71
CA VAL A 331 -21.45 23.07 3.72
C VAL A 331 -21.60 21.62 3.25
N LEU A 332 -20.51 20.92 2.90
CA LEU A 332 -20.58 19.51 2.50
C LEU A 332 -21.06 18.61 3.64
N ASP A 333 -20.58 18.85 4.86
CA ASP A 333 -20.98 18.17 6.09
C ASP A 333 -22.46 18.47 6.42
N ARG A 334 -22.94 19.70 6.19
CA ARG A 334 -24.36 20.07 6.30
C ARG A 334 -25.25 19.37 5.25
N LEU A 335 -24.75 19.17 4.04
CA LEU A 335 -25.48 18.45 2.98
C LEU A 335 -25.50 16.94 3.26
N TYR A 336 -24.40 16.39 3.78
CA TYR A 336 -24.26 14.97 4.09
C TYR A 336 -25.06 14.55 5.34
N TYR A 337 -24.96 15.32 6.44
CA TYR A 337 -25.59 14.96 7.73
C TYR A 337 -26.99 15.54 7.93
N GLY A 338 -27.50 16.36 7.01
CA GLY A 338 -28.80 17.04 7.15
C GLY A 338 -28.89 18.12 8.24
N VAL A 339 -27.87 18.25 9.10
CA VAL A 339 -27.78 19.22 10.21
C VAL A 339 -26.49 20.02 10.16
N TRP A 340 -26.48 21.24 10.72
CA TRP A 340 -25.25 22.02 10.85
C TRP A 340 -24.34 21.39 11.89
N THR A 341 -23.17 20.92 11.46
CA THR A 341 -22.18 20.26 12.30
C THR A 341 -20.78 20.67 11.88
N PHE A 342 -19.83 20.63 12.81
CA PHE A 342 -18.42 20.89 12.54
C PHE A 342 -17.58 19.71 13.08
N PRO A 343 -17.36 18.67 12.26
CA PRO A 343 -16.76 17.41 12.72
C PRO A 343 -15.39 17.54 13.40
N PRO A 344 -14.45 18.43 13.00
CA PRO A 344 -13.17 18.58 13.68
C PRO A 344 -13.30 18.99 15.16
N LEU A 345 -14.25 19.87 15.50
CA LEU A 345 -14.50 20.27 16.89
C LEU A 345 -15.21 19.16 17.68
N ARG A 346 -16.17 18.45 17.07
CA ARG A 346 -16.80 17.28 17.69
C ARG A 346 -15.76 16.18 17.97
N PHE A 347 -14.91 15.87 17.01
CA PHE A 347 -13.81 14.92 17.18
C PHE A 347 -12.89 15.32 18.34
N LEU A 348 -12.48 16.60 18.41
CA LEU A 348 -11.64 17.12 19.49
C LEU A 348 -12.33 17.00 20.86
N TYR A 349 -13.60 17.39 20.94
CA TYR A 349 -14.41 17.29 22.16
C TYR A 349 -14.56 15.83 22.63
N PHE A 350 -14.96 14.91 21.75
CA PHE A 350 -15.12 13.49 22.12
C PHE A 350 -13.78 12.85 22.54
N ASN A 351 -12.68 13.12 21.84
CA ASN A 351 -11.38 12.49 22.17
C ASN A 351 -10.77 13.04 23.46
N ILE A 352 -10.93 14.33 23.76
CA ILE A 352 -10.38 14.96 24.97
C ILE A 352 -11.34 14.80 26.17
N ALA A 353 -12.61 15.18 26.04
CA ALA A 353 -13.54 15.22 27.17
C ALA A 353 -14.08 13.83 27.57
N GLN A 354 -14.22 12.89 26.62
CA GLN A 354 -14.68 11.53 26.92
C GLN A 354 -13.55 10.49 27.00
N SER A 355 -12.29 10.91 26.81
CA SER A 355 -11.08 10.06 26.86
C SER A 355 -11.12 8.80 25.98
N LEU A 356 -11.97 8.76 24.95
CA LEU A 356 -12.33 7.55 24.19
C LEU A 356 -11.12 6.89 23.50
N ALA A 357 -10.07 7.65 23.22
CA ALA A 357 -8.81 7.13 22.69
C ALA A 357 -8.15 6.06 23.61
N VAL A 358 -8.47 6.04 24.91
CA VAL A 358 -7.98 5.02 25.86
C VAL A 358 -8.66 3.65 25.65
N TYR A 359 -9.92 3.61 25.21
CA TYR A 359 -10.65 2.36 24.93
C TYR A 359 -10.02 1.58 23.76
N TYR A 360 -9.41 2.28 22.80
CA TYR A 360 -8.65 1.68 21.70
C TYR A 360 -7.18 1.36 22.06
N GLY A 361 -6.82 1.42 23.35
CA GLY A 361 -5.52 1.01 23.87
C GLY A 361 -4.50 2.15 24.06
N ARG A 362 -3.39 1.81 24.73
CA ARG A 362 -2.29 2.74 25.04
C ARG A 362 -0.99 2.25 24.39
N ASN A 363 -0.12 3.18 24.01
CA ASN A 363 1.16 2.91 23.38
C ASN A 363 2.26 3.77 24.03
N ASP A 364 3.47 3.23 24.17
CA ASP A 364 4.63 3.93 24.72
C ASP A 364 4.89 5.29 24.07
N TRP A 365 5.46 6.23 24.83
CA TRP A 365 5.92 7.52 24.30
C TRP A 365 6.89 7.35 23.12
N HIS A 366 7.76 6.33 23.15
CA HIS A 366 8.78 6.10 22.10
C HIS A 366 8.29 5.40 20.83
N TYR A 367 7.02 4.96 20.77
CA TYR A 367 6.44 4.15 19.69
C TYR A 367 6.81 4.62 18.27
N TYR A 368 6.75 5.92 17.97
CA TYR A 368 7.05 6.41 16.62
C TYR A 368 8.53 6.24 16.23
N ALA A 369 9.45 6.28 17.19
CA ALA A 369 10.87 6.06 16.97
C ALA A 369 11.22 4.56 16.94
N THR A 370 10.66 3.76 17.86
CA THR A 370 11.01 2.34 18.03
C THR A 370 10.21 1.37 17.15
N GLN A 371 9.02 1.76 16.69
CA GLN A 371 8.12 0.93 15.87
C GLN A 371 7.68 1.65 14.59
N GLY A 372 7.19 2.88 14.69
CA GLY A 372 6.57 3.63 13.59
C GLY A 372 7.52 3.86 12.40
N TYR A 373 8.70 4.45 12.63
CA TYR A 373 9.70 4.65 11.57
C TYR A 373 10.34 3.37 11.04
N PRO A 374 10.69 2.35 11.86
CA PRO A 374 11.05 1.03 11.36
C PRO A 374 9.99 0.41 10.43
N LEU A 375 8.70 0.58 10.73
CA LEU A 375 7.59 0.04 9.93
C LEU A 375 7.32 0.84 8.64
N LEU A 376 7.42 2.18 8.68
CA LEU A 376 7.34 3.04 7.48
C LEU A 376 8.48 2.77 6.47
N LEU A 377 9.70 2.64 6.98
CA LEU A 377 10.92 2.71 6.18
C LEU A 377 11.49 1.32 5.87
N THR A 378 11.26 0.31 6.71
CA THR A 378 11.76 -1.06 6.54
C THR A 378 13.28 -1.08 6.26
N THR A 379 13.74 -1.60 5.12
CA THR A 379 15.15 -1.61 4.72
C THR A 379 15.76 -0.23 4.48
N ALA A 380 14.94 0.81 4.31
CA ALA A 380 15.38 2.19 4.08
C ALA A 380 15.77 2.91 5.39
N LEU A 381 15.37 2.38 6.56
CA LEU A 381 15.59 2.99 7.87
C LEU A 381 17.04 3.47 8.11
N PRO A 382 18.10 2.65 7.98
CA PRO A 382 19.47 3.10 8.29
C PRO A 382 19.94 4.24 7.37
N PHE A 383 19.57 4.21 6.09
CA PHE A 383 19.87 5.29 5.14
C PHE A 383 19.12 6.58 5.49
N THR A 384 17.90 6.45 6.05
CA THR A 384 17.09 7.59 6.50
C THR A 384 17.68 8.24 7.75
N LEU A 385 18.13 7.43 8.72
CA LEU A 385 18.81 7.91 9.93
C LEU A 385 20.10 8.65 9.58
N VAL A 386 20.92 8.11 8.67
CA VAL A 386 22.11 8.79 8.14
C VAL A 386 21.75 10.07 7.38
N GLY A 387 20.65 10.09 6.64
CA GLY A 387 20.15 11.27 5.92
C GLY A 387 19.76 12.41 6.87
N LEU A 388 18.98 12.09 7.91
CA LEU A 388 18.61 13.03 8.98
C LEU A 388 19.85 13.54 9.71
N TYR A 389 20.73 12.65 10.20
CA TYR A 389 21.96 12.98 10.91
C TYR A 389 22.86 13.95 10.11
N ARG A 390 23.11 13.64 8.83
CA ARG A 390 23.89 14.52 7.93
C ARG A 390 23.21 15.87 7.76
N THR A 391 21.90 15.89 7.48
CA THR A 391 21.14 17.14 7.25
C THR A 391 21.21 18.09 8.44
N LEU A 392 21.11 17.56 9.67
CA LEU A 392 21.18 18.35 10.90
C LEU A 392 22.58 18.93 11.17
N ILE A 393 23.64 18.12 10.98
CA ILE A 393 25.01 18.51 11.34
C ILE A 393 25.69 19.33 10.23
N GLN A 394 25.37 19.06 8.97
CA GLN A 394 25.94 19.76 7.81
C GLN A 394 25.43 21.21 7.66
N SER A 395 24.47 21.62 8.51
CA SER A 395 23.97 23.01 8.66
C SER A 395 25.03 24.04 9.10
N ARG A 396 26.31 23.67 9.23
CA ARG A 396 27.41 24.56 9.65
C ARG A 396 28.44 24.89 8.56
N SER A 397 28.34 24.36 7.33
CA SER A 397 29.29 24.70 6.24
C SER A 397 28.67 25.57 5.15
N THR A 398 29.38 26.66 4.82
CA THR A 398 29.04 27.66 3.79
C THR A 398 29.19 27.08 2.38
N THR A 399 28.23 26.24 1.99
CA THR A 399 28.16 25.65 0.64
C THR A 399 27.38 26.54 -0.32
N PRO A 400 27.72 26.58 -1.63
CA PRO A 400 27.09 27.47 -2.61
C PRO A 400 25.61 27.15 -2.95
N ASN A 401 24.99 26.18 -2.26
CA ASN A 401 23.62 25.72 -2.48
C ASN A 401 22.72 25.93 -1.23
N ALA A 402 22.95 26.99 -0.44
CA ALA A 402 22.25 27.29 0.81
C ALA A 402 20.71 27.13 0.76
N ARG A 403 20.07 27.49 -0.36
CA ARG A 403 18.63 27.26 -0.60
C ARG A 403 18.23 25.78 -0.48
N HIS A 404 18.96 24.89 -1.14
CA HIS A 404 18.67 23.45 -1.14
C HIS A 404 18.93 22.82 0.23
N ALA A 405 19.96 23.29 0.95
CA ALA A 405 20.21 22.89 2.34
C ALA A 405 19.09 23.35 3.28
N SER A 406 18.61 24.60 3.15
CA SER A 406 17.49 25.10 3.96
C SER A 406 16.21 24.29 3.79
N VAL A 407 15.91 23.86 2.55
CA VAL A 407 14.78 22.96 2.27
C VAL A 407 14.97 21.60 2.96
N GLN A 408 16.15 20.99 2.84
CA GLN A 408 16.45 19.71 3.49
C GLN A 408 16.31 19.81 5.03
N ILE A 409 16.80 20.89 5.64
CA ILE A 409 16.70 21.12 7.09
C ILE A 409 15.23 21.25 7.53
N GLN A 410 14.38 21.95 6.79
CA GLN A 410 12.94 22.03 7.08
C GLN A 410 12.21 20.69 6.90
N LEU A 411 12.55 19.95 5.84
CA LEU A 411 12.05 18.60 5.59
C LEU A 411 12.46 17.63 6.72
N ALA A 412 13.70 17.73 7.23
CA ALA A 412 14.15 16.98 8.40
C ALA A 412 13.43 17.43 9.68
N ALA A 413 13.19 18.73 9.86
CA ALA A 413 12.51 19.28 11.03
C ALA A 413 11.05 18.80 11.16
N ILE A 414 10.26 18.78 10.08
CA ILE A 414 8.90 18.21 10.13
C ILE A 414 8.92 16.69 10.42
N CYS A 415 9.93 15.98 9.93
CA CYS A 415 10.20 14.57 10.21
C CYS A 415 10.75 14.28 11.63
N LEU A 416 10.83 15.30 12.50
CA LEU A 416 11.17 15.15 13.92
C LEU A 416 10.11 15.78 14.82
N PHE A 417 9.61 16.96 14.46
CA PHE A 417 8.57 17.70 15.18
C PHE A 417 7.24 16.94 15.24
N MET A 418 6.73 16.44 14.11
CA MET A 418 5.42 15.78 14.08
C MET A 418 5.39 14.49 14.92
N PRO A 419 6.35 13.55 14.81
CA PRO A 419 6.41 12.40 15.71
C PRO A 419 6.58 12.79 17.19
N LEU A 420 7.43 13.79 17.49
CA LEU A 420 7.68 14.23 18.87
C LEU A 420 6.43 14.77 19.56
N VAL A 421 5.60 15.52 18.85
CA VAL A 421 4.31 16.00 19.39
C VAL A 421 3.30 14.85 19.52
N LEU A 422 3.20 13.95 18.52
CA LEU A 422 2.31 12.79 18.58
C LEU A 422 2.72 11.77 19.66
N SER A 423 4.00 11.71 20.04
CA SER A 423 4.49 10.87 21.13
C SER A 423 3.85 11.18 22.49
N LEU A 424 3.32 12.39 22.69
CA LEU A 424 2.62 12.82 23.89
C LEU A 424 1.20 12.23 24.03
N ILE A 425 0.61 11.71 22.95
CA ILE A 425 -0.76 11.18 22.92
C ILE A 425 -0.76 9.70 23.32
N SER A 426 -1.69 9.25 24.18
CA SER A 426 -1.72 7.87 24.68
C SER A 426 -1.95 6.82 23.58
N HIS A 427 -2.92 7.04 22.70
CA HIS A 427 -3.18 6.21 21.52
C HIS A 427 -2.30 6.66 20.35
N LYS A 428 -1.67 5.71 19.64
CA LYS A 428 -0.70 5.99 18.58
C LYS A 428 -0.88 5.03 17.43
N GLU A 429 -0.74 5.54 16.20
CA GLU A 429 -0.77 4.72 15.00
C GLU A 429 0.33 5.12 14.02
N VAL A 430 1.02 4.11 13.46
CA VAL A 430 1.91 4.24 12.30
C VAL A 430 1.30 5.05 11.14
N ARG A 431 -0.03 5.02 10.96
CA ARG A 431 -0.74 5.81 9.93
C ARG A 431 -0.66 7.32 10.16
N PHE A 432 -0.62 7.80 11.39
CA PHE A 432 -0.64 9.24 11.68
C PHE A 432 0.63 9.95 11.17
N ILE A 433 1.76 9.24 11.13
CA ILE A 433 3.04 9.74 10.57
C ILE A 433 3.24 9.40 9.08
N TYR A 434 2.29 8.72 8.43
CA TYR A 434 2.40 8.34 7.01
C TYR A 434 2.60 9.53 6.03
N PRO A 435 2.03 10.73 6.25
CA PRO A 435 2.31 11.92 5.42
C PRO A 435 3.78 12.35 5.38
N LEU A 436 4.61 11.88 6.31
CA LEU A 436 6.05 12.12 6.34
C LEU A 436 6.84 11.20 5.39
N LEU A 437 6.28 10.05 4.96
CA LEU A 437 7.03 9.06 4.16
C LEU A 437 7.59 9.62 2.84
N PRO A 438 6.86 10.44 2.05
CA PRO A 438 7.43 11.12 0.89
C PRO A 438 8.68 11.95 1.24
N THR A 439 8.63 12.69 2.34
CA THR A 439 9.73 13.53 2.82
C THR A 439 10.92 12.70 3.30
N LEU A 440 10.65 11.63 4.05
CA LEU A 440 11.67 10.68 4.49
C LEU A 440 12.37 10.08 3.26
N HIS A 441 11.64 9.58 2.26
CA HIS A 441 12.23 9.06 1.01
C HIS A 441 13.11 10.08 0.26
N VAL A 442 12.77 11.38 0.28
CA VAL A 442 13.65 12.43 -0.25
C VAL A 442 14.96 12.49 0.54
N LEU A 443 14.91 12.58 1.88
CA LEU A 443 16.08 12.67 2.75
C LEU A 443 16.95 11.40 2.76
N THR A 444 16.35 10.22 2.56
CA THR A 444 17.04 8.93 2.44
C THR A 444 17.86 8.80 1.16
N ALA A 445 17.51 9.56 0.10
CA ALA A 445 18.03 9.31 -1.23
C ALA A 445 19.56 9.57 -1.39
N PRO A 446 20.18 10.63 -0.83
CA PRO A 446 21.62 10.83 -0.98
C PRO A 446 22.47 9.75 -0.28
N PRO A 447 22.25 9.37 1.00
CA PRO A 447 22.96 8.24 1.62
C PRO A 447 22.82 6.92 0.85
N LEU A 448 21.64 6.66 0.27
CA LEU A 448 21.39 5.48 -0.55
C LEU A 448 22.23 5.51 -1.85
N VAL A 449 22.30 6.67 -2.51
CA VAL A 449 23.10 6.91 -3.72
C VAL A 449 24.59 6.77 -3.41
N ASP A 450 25.11 7.45 -2.39
CA ASP A 450 26.53 7.39 -2.03
C ASP A 450 27.01 5.96 -1.75
N PHE A 451 26.15 5.15 -1.13
CA PHE A 451 26.46 3.77 -0.79
C PHE A 451 26.38 2.84 -2.01
N PHE A 452 25.28 2.88 -2.77
CA PHE A 452 25.01 1.90 -3.83
C PHE A 452 25.39 2.33 -5.26
N LEU A 453 25.46 3.63 -5.59
CA LEU A 453 25.75 4.06 -6.96
C LEU A 453 27.07 3.49 -7.50
N PRO A 454 28.21 3.49 -6.76
CA PRO A 454 29.45 2.88 -7.25
C PRO A 454 29.33 1.37 -7.53
N ALA A 455 28.46 0.68 -6.80
CA ALA A 455 28.21 -0.74 -6.99
C ALA A 455 27.33 -1.05 -8.20
N VAL A 456 26.52 -0.08 -8.66
CA VAL A 456 25.67 -0.17 -9.86
C VAL A 456 26.39 0.36 -11.10
N SER A 457 27.22 1.40 -10.99
CA SER A 457 27.90 2.03 -12.14
C SER A 457 29.17 1.32 -12.60
N HIS A 458 29.90 0.66 -11.70
CA HIS A 458 31.15 -0.04 -12.03
C HIS A 458 30.98 -1.55 -11.91
N SER A 459 31.65 -2.31 -12.79
CA SER A 459 31.66 -3.78 -12.80
C SER A 459 32.61 -4.43 -11.78
N ASN A 460 33.58 -3.66 -11.26
CA ASN A 460 34.64 -4.10 -10.33
C ASN A 460 34.12 -5.02 -9.20
N GLY A 461 34.83 -6.13 -8.95
CA GLY A 461 34.52 -7.10 -7.90
C GLY A 461 34.56 -6.54 -6.48
N ALA A 462 35.34 -5.48 -6.23
CA ALA A 462 35.42 -4.81 -4.93
C ALA A 462 34.05 -4.30 -4.40
N TYR A 463 33.09 -4.05 -5.28
CA TYR A 463 31.74 -3.63 -4.91
C TYR A 463 30.73 -4.79 -4.75
N MET A 464 31.14 -6.05 -4.93
CA MET A 464 30.24 -7.21 -4.80
C MET A 464 29.47 -7.28 -3.47
N PRO A 465 30.08 -7.03 -2.29
CA PRO A 465 29.32 -7.01 -1.04
C PRO A 465 28.15 -6.01 -1.08
N ARG A 466 28.37 -4.80 -1.63
CA ARG A 466 27.31 -3.78 -1.77
C ARG A 466 26.25 -4.20 -2.80
N ARG A 467 26.61 -4.87 -3.90
CA ARG A 467 25.61 -5.43 -4.85
C ARG A 467 24.76 -6.51 -4.18
N LEU A 468 25.38 -7.43 -3.44
CA LEU A 468 24.68 -8.50 -2.74
C LEU A 468 23.76 -7.93 -1.64
N SER A 469 24.21 -6.93 -0.89
CA SER A 469 23.34 -6.19 0.04
C SER A 469 22.16 -5.53 -0.68
N LEU A 470 22.38 -4.85 -1.83
CA LEU A 470 21.28 -4.23 -2.59
C LEU A 470 20.25 -5.28 -3.02
N VAL A 471 20.69 -6.40 -3.61
CA VAL A 471 19.82 -7.51 -4.02
C VAL A 471 19.06 -8.09 -2.82
N PHE A 472 19.72 -8.27 -1.68
CA PHE A 472 19.09 -8.75 -0.45
C PHE A 472 17.98 -7.80 0.04
N LEU A 473 18.24 -6.49 0.16
CA LEU A 473 17.24 -5.52 0.60
C LEU A 473 16.05 -5.44 -0.38
N LEU A 474 16.30 -5.54 -1.69
CA LEU A 474 15.24 -5.61 -2.70
C LEU A 474 14.40 -6.89 -2.56
N LEU A 475 15.02 -8.05 -2.35
CA LEU A 475 14.31 -9.32 -2.14
C LEU A 475 13.49 -9.32 -0.85
N VAL A 476 14.01 -8.74 0.24
CA VAL A 476 13.24 -8.54 1.49
C VAL A 476 12.01 -7.68 1.21
N ASN A 477 12.18 -6.54 0.55
CA ASN A 477 11.05 -5.63 0.26
C ASN A 477 9.99 -6.26 -0.62
N ILE A 478 10.39 -6.94 -1.70
CA ILE A 478 9.47 -7.65 -2.60
C ILE A 478 8.76 -8.78 -1.85
N THR A 479 9.44 -9.52 -0.99
CA THR A 479 8.84 -10.61 -0.20
C THR A 479 7.80 -10.07 0.79
N VAL A 480 8.12 -9.00 1.53
CA VAL A 480 7.17 -8.35 2.45
C VAL A 480 5.97 -7.82 1.68
N ALA A 481 6.20 -7.09 0.59
CA ALA A 481 5.13 -6.52 -0.23
C ALA A 481 4.19 -7.60 -0.81
N ILE A 482 4.72 -8.72 -1.31
CA ILE A 482 3.90 -9.85 -1.80
C ILE A 482 3.13 -10.52 -0.66
N TYR A 483 3.78 -10.76 0.49
CA TYR A 483 3.14 -11.39 1.65
C TYR A 483 1.94 -10.58 2.16
N THR A 484 2.13 -9.28 2.37
CA THR A 484 1.06 -8.39 2.86
C THR A 484 0.01 -8.06 1.80
N SER A 485 0.33 -8.14 0.51
CA SER A 485 -0.64 -7.92 -0.58
C SER A 485 -1.54 -9.14 -0.89
N VAL A 486 -1.06 -10.35 -0.61
CA VAL A 486 -1.68 -11.59 -1.13
C VAL A 486 -2.05 -12.62 -0.05
N TYR A 487 -1.32 -12.71 1.07
CA TYR A 487 -1.39 -13.86 2.00
C TYR A 487 -1.79 -13.54 3.44
N HIS A 488 -1.52 -12.33 3.93
CA HIS A 488 -1.86 -11.93 5.30
C HIS A 488 -3.26 -11.30 5.34
N ALA A 489 -4.17 -11.81 6.17
CA ALA A 489 -5.57 -11.39 6.24
C ALA A 489 -6.32 -11.46 4.88
N SER A 490 -6.03 -12.48 4.07
CA SER A 490 -6.65 -12.71 2.75
C SER A 490 -8.06 -13.32 2.83
N GLY A 491 -8.38 -13.98 3.93
CA GLY A 491 -9.64 -14.70 4.11
C GLY A 491 -10.82 -13.73 4.22
N ALA A 492 -10.62 -12.61 4.92
CA ALA A 492 -11.62 -11.58 5.14
C ALA A 492 -12.21 -10.98 3.84
N ILE A 493 -11.40 -10.85 2.79
CA ILE A 493 -11.87 -10.44 1.46
C ILE A 493 -12.47 -11.64 0.70
N SER A 494 -11.87 -12.83 0.86
CA SER A 494 -12.26 -14.04 0.15
C SER A 494 -13.66 -14.53 0.53
N VAL A 495 -14.07 -14.46 1.79
CA VAL A 495 -15.38 -14.95 2.26
C VAL A 495 -16.55 -14.18 1.64
N LEU A 496 -16.41 -12.86 1.45
CA LEU A 496 -17.43 -12.04 0.78
C LEU A 496 -17.55 -12.38 -0.71
N SER A 497 -16.45 -12.79 -1.37
CA SER A 497 -16.52 -13.31 -2.74
C SER A 497 -17.21 -14.67 -2.82
N TYR A 498 -17.04 -15.53 -1.80
CA TYR A 498 -17.75 -16.81 -1.70
C TYR A 498 -19.27 -16.61 -1.52
N LEU A 499 -19.70 -15.70 -0.64
CA LEU A 499 -21.11 -15.37 -0.44
C LEU A 499 -21.76 -14.77 -1.71
N ARG A 500 -21.06 -13.85 -2.42
CA ARG A 500 -21.53 -13.36 -3.73
C ARG A 500 -21.71 -14.49 -4.75
N ASP A 501 -20.84 -15.48 -4.73
CA ASP A 501 -20.93 -16.62 -5.64
C ASP A 501 -22.04 -17.61 -5.23
N GLN A 502 -22.38 -17.74 -3.93
CA GLN A 502 -23.53 -18.56 -3.51
C GLN A 502 -24.85 -17.87 -3.88
N GLN A 503 -24.98 -16.56 -3.64
CA GLN A 503 -26.16 -15.79 -4.05
C GLN A 503 -26.38 -15.90 -5.57
N GLN A 504 -25.32 -15.82 -6.37
CA GLN A 504 -25.41 -16.02 -7.83
C GLN A 504 -25.81 -17.46 -8.21
N ALA A 505 -25.30 -18.48 -7.52
CA ALA A 505 -25.68 -19.87 -7.77
C ALA A 505 -27.19 -20.07 -7.54
N HIS A 506 -27.69 -19.77 -6.34
CA HIS A 506 -29.10 -19.94 -5.97
C HIS A 506 -30.03 -19.09 -6.86
N SER A 507 -29.64 -17.84 -7.17
CA SER A 507 -30.40 -16.97 -8.09
C SER A 507 -30.49 -17.46 -9.55
N THR A 508 -29.71 -18.48 -9.96
CA THR A 508 -29.76 -19.01 -11.33
C THR A 508 -30.64 -20.26 -11.49
N VAL A 509 -30.86 -21.03 -10.42
CA VAL A 509 -31.62 -22.30 -10.49
C VAL A 509 -33.10 -22.04 -10.81
N ASP A 510 -33.70 -21.02 -10.20
CA ASP A 510 -35.12 -20.71 -10.35
C ASP A 510 -35.50 -20.09 -11.70
N LYS A 511 -34.55 -19.72 -12.58
CA LYS A 511 -34.89 -19.35 -13.97
C LYS A 511 -35.41 -20.54 -14.80
N SER A 512 -35.26 -21.75 -14.28
CA SER A 512 -35.85 -22.99 -14.83
C SER A 512 -37.14 -23.40 -14.11
N ALA A 513 -37.55 -22.72 -13.03
CA ALA A 513 -38.76 -23.01 -12.27
C ALA A 513 -39.83 -21.94 -12.54
N TYR A 514 -41.07 -22.36 -12.76
CA TYR A 514 -42.15 -21.48 -13.24
C TYR A 514 -42.83 -20.67 -12.11
N SER A 515 -42.03 -19.92 -11.34
CA SER A 515 -42.47 -19.13 -10.17
C SER A 515 -41.98 -17.68 -10.23
N PRO A 516 -42.60 -16.80 -11.04
CA PRO A 516 -42.18 -15.40 -11.16
C PRO A 516 -42.59 -14.58 -9.93
N GLY A 517 -41.66 -14.38 -8.97
CA GLY A 517 -41.86 -13.40 -7.90
C GLY A 517 -40.85 -13.43 -6.75
N ALA A 518 -40.37 -14.61 -6.34
CA ALA A 518 -39.47 -14.74 -5.21
C ALA A 518 -38.00 -14.75 -5.66
N LEU A 519 -37.25 -13.65 -5.41
CA LEU A 519 -35.79 -13.74 -5.42
C LEU A 519 -35.35 -14.47 -4.14
N GLN A 520 -34.70 -15.63 -4.28
CA GLN A 520 -34.10 -16.32 -3.15
C GLN A 520 -32.99 -15.44 -2.54
N ARG A 521 -33.10 -15.18 -1.23
CA ARG A 521 -32.14 -14.41 -0.43
C ARG A 521 -31.32 -15.36 0.43
N ILE A 522 -30.00 -15.21 0.46
CA ILE A 522 -29.17 -15.89 1.46
C ILE A 522 -28.97 -15.02 2.69
N THR A 523 -28.99 -15.65 3.88
CA THR A 523 -28.68 -15.02 5.16
C THR A 523 -27.33 -15.49 5.69
N ALA A 524 -26.52 -14.58 6.23
CA ALA A 524 -25.19 -14.90 6.75
C ALA A 524 -24.83 -14.14 8.04
N GLY A 525 -24.41 -14.88 9.08
CA GLY A 525 -24.04 -14.33 10.39
C GLY A 525 -22.54 -14.51 10.68
N PHE A 526 -21.89 -13.44 11.13
CA PHE A 526 -20.44 -13.40 11.38
C PHE A 526 -20.13 -13.41 12.89
N LEU A 527 -19.86 -14.60 13.43
CA LEU A 527 -19.33 -14.81 14.78
C LEU A 527 -17.80 -14.62 14.78
N MET A 528 -17.40 -13.36 14.60
CA MET A 528 -16.02 -12.89 14.49
C MET A 528 -15.87 -11.61 15.32
N PRO A 529 -14.66 -11.22 15.75
CA PRO A 529 -14.46 -9.91 16.37
C PRO A 529 -14.92 -8.81 15.40
N CYS A 530 -15.47 -7.73 15.92
CA CYS A 530 -16.11 -6.68 15.11
C CYS A 530 -15.23 -6.19 13.94
N HIS A 531 -15.90 -5.81 12.85
CA HIS A 531 -15.27 -5.28 11.63
C HIS A 531 -14.10 -6.13 11.08
N SER A 532 -14.14 -7.46 11.27
CA SER A 532 -13.14 -8.40 10.71
C SER A 532 -13.24 -8.63 9.19
N THR A 533 -14.28 -8.10 8.55
CA THR A 533 -14.49 -8.14 7.10
C THR A 533 -15.00 -6.78 6.61
N PRO A 534 -14.85 -6.45 5.31
CA PRO A 534 -15.66 -5.40 4.68
C PRO A 534 -17.17 -5.73 4.73
N TRP A 535 -18.03 -4.80 4.32
CA TRP A 535 -19.48 -5.05 4.32
C TRP A 535 -20.11 -4.85 2.94
N ARG A 536 -21.09 -3.96 2.78
CA ARG A 536 -21.90 -3.84 1.56
C ARG A 536 -21.07 -3.43 0.35
N SER A 537 -19.99 -2.66 0.54
CA SER A 537 -19.01 -2.31 -0.49
C SER A 537 -18.38 -3.52 -1.21
N HIS A 538 -18.43 -4.71 -0.61
CA HIS A 538 -17.85 -5.96 -1.14
C HIS A 538 -18.87 -7.11 -1.29
N LEU A 539 -20.02 -7.04 -0.60
CA LEU A 539 -21.18 -7.90 -0.87
C LEU A 539 -21.94 -7.45 -2.13
N VAL A 540 -22.09 -6.14 -2.34
CA VAL A 540 -22.75 -5.45 -3.46
C VAL A 540 -24.26 -5.74 -3.65
N ASP A 541 -24.65 -7.01 -3.69
CA ASP A 541 -26.03 -7.45 -3.86
C ASP A 541 -26.81 -7.18 -2.56
N SER A 542 -27.99 -6.56 -2.66
CA SER A 542 -28.86 -6.27 -1.51
C SER A 542 -29.60 -7.50 -0.99
N ASN A 543 -29.70 -8.57 -1.79
CA ASN A 543 -30.38 -9.82 -1.42
C ASN A 543 -29.56 -10.69 -0.45
N ILE A 544 -28.27 -10.36 -0.24
CA ILE A 544 -27.44 -11.00 0.79
C ILE A 544 -27.70 -10.28 2.11
N HIS A 545 -28.50 -10.88 2.98
CA HIS A 545 -28.86 -10.33 4.29
C HIS A 545 -27.83 -10.78 5.33
N THR A 546 -27.27 -9.85 6.11
CA THR A 546 -26.13 -10.15 6.99
C THR A 546 -26.19 -9.45 8.34
N TRP A 547 -25.73 -10.14 9.40
CA TRP A 547 -25.48 -9.56 10.72
C TRP A 547 -24.08 -9.97 11.21
N ALA A 548 -23.47 -9.18 12.09
CA ALA A 548 -22.17 -9.47 12.70
C ALA A 548 -22.10 -8.88 14.11
N LEU A 549 -21.22 -9.42 14.95
CA LEU A 549 -20.99 -8.89 16.30
C LEU A 549 -20.45 -7.45 16.23
N SER A 550 -21.10 -6.54 16.94
CA SER A 550 -20.71 -5.14 17.05
C SER A 550 -19.61 -4.90 18.08
N CYS A 551 -18.98 -3.72 18.01
CA CYS A 551 -18.14 -3.18 19.08
C CYS A 551 -18.36 -1.66 19.18
N GLU A 552 -19.62 -1.29 19.45
CA GLU A 552 -19.94 0.12 19.68
C GLU A 552 -19.31 0.55 21.01
N PRO A 553 -18.56 1.67 21.07
CA PRO A 553 -17.99 2.12 22.33
C PRO A 553 -19.10 2.60 23.29
N PRO A 554 -18.81 2.70 24.60
CA PRO A 554 -19.77 3.17 25.60
C PRO A 554 -19.99 4.70 25.53
N VAL A 555 -20.58 5.16 24.43
CA VAL A 555 -21.03 6.55 24.27
C VAL A 555 -22.21 6.80 25.22
N ASP A 556 -22.31 8.03 25.72
CA ASP A 556 -23.39 8.52 26.60
C ASP A 556 -23.59 7.75 27.94
N LEU A 557 -22.71 6.82 28.28
CA LEU A 557 -22.66 6.15 29.60
C LEU A 557 -21.89 6.96 30.66
N ASN A 558 -22.28 6.81 31.93
CA ASN A 558 -21.57 7.38 33.08
C ASN A 558 -20.22 6.67 33.33
N GLU A 559 -19.31 7.29 34.09
CA GLU A 559 -17.96 6.74 34.36
C GLU A 559 -17.99 5.35 35.01
N SER A 560 -18.88 5.14 35.99
CA SER A 560 -19.08 3.84 36.65
C SER A 560 -19.63 2.76 35.69
N GLN A 561 -20.44 3.16 34.70
CA GLN A 561 -20.96 2.25 33.68
C GLN A 561 -19.87 1.94 32.62
N LYS A 562 -19.08 2.94 32.22
CA LYS A 562 -17.92 2.78 31.33
C LYS A 562 -16.87 1.83 31.90
N ALA A 563 -16.66 1.84 33.21
CA ALA A 563 -15.73 0.93 33.90
C ALA A 563 -16.17 -0.54 33.89
N VAL A 564 -17.45 -0.83 33.64
CA VAL A 564 -18.05 -2.19 33.62
C VAL A 564 -18.52 -2.57 32.21
N TYR A 565 -18.36 -1.68 31.22
CA TYR A 565 -18.83 -1.91 29.86
C TYR A 565 -18.01 -2.98 29.14
N VAL A 566 -18.71 -3.93 28.51
CA VAL A 566 -18.16 -4.94 27.60
C VAL A 566 -19.04 -4.93 26.36
N ASP A 567 -18.45 -4.80 25.17
CA ASP A 567 -19.19 -4.80 23.91
C ASP A 567 -19.67 -6.18 23.48
N GLU A 568 -20.55 -6.25 22.48
CA GLU A 568 -21.18 -7.47 22.00
C GLU A 568 -20.16 -8.54 21.55
N ALA A 569 -19.10 -8.13 20.85
CA ALA A 569 -18.06 -9.06 20.42
C ALA A 569 -17.27 -9.62 21.61
N ASP A 570 -16.86 -8.77 22.55
CA ASP A 570 -16.16 -9.24 23.75
C ASP A 570 -17.08 -10.07 24.69
N GLN A 571 -18.37 -9.75 24.80
CA GLN A 571 -19.36 -10.60 25.48
C GLN A 571 -19.42 -12.01 24.88
N PHE A 572 -19.52 -12.12 23.55
CA PHE A 572 -19.49 -13.41 22.85
C PHE A 572 -18.18 -14.15 23.07
N TYR A 573 -17.03 -13.48 23.08
CA TYR A 573 -15.73 -14.12 23.30
C TYR A 573 -15.48 -14.54 24.76
N ASN A 574 -16.16 -13.92 25.73
CA ASN A 574 -16.05 -14.24 27.16
C ASN A 574 -16.91 -15.45 27.58
N ASP A 575 -18.20 -15.51 27.22
CA ASP A 575 -19.00 -16.75 27.28
C ASP A 575 -19.83 -16.96 26.00
N PRO A 576 -19.27 -17.68 24.99
CA PRO A 576 -19.97 -18.04 23.77
C PRO A 576 -21.23 -18.89 24.02
N SER A 577 -21.31 -19.62 25.15
CA SER A 577 -22.43 -20.47 25.48
C SER A 577 -23.61 -19.67 26.02
N GLN A 578 -23.36 -18.65 26.85
CA GLN A 578 -24.40 -17.74 27.33
C GLN A 578 -24.84 -16.81 26.21
N PHE A 579 -23.89 -16.20 25.48
CA PHE A 579 -24.22 -15.30 24.38
C PHE A 579 -25.16 -15.95 23.35
N LEU A 580 -24.91 -17.20 22.95
CA LEU A 580 -25.76 -17.92 21.98
C LEU A 580 -27.07 -18.47 22.57
N ARG A 581 -27.27 -18.41 23.90
CA ARG A 581 -28.59 -18.64 24.53
C ARG A 581 -29.42 -17.36 24.55
N ASP A 582 -28.78 -16.24 24.86
CA ASP A 582 -29.47 -15.00 25.24
C ASP A 582 -29.70 -14.08 24.02
N ASN A 583 -28.76 -14.04 23.05
CA ASN A 583 -28.78 -13.12 21.90
C ASN A 583 -29.19 -13.76 20.56
N MET A 584 -29.53 -15.05 20.52
CA MET A 584 -29.97 -15.75 19.30
C MET A 584 -31.46 -16.10 19.37
N ALA A 585 -32.17 -16.00 18.26
CA ALA A 585 -33.60 -16.30 18.18
C ALA A 585 -33.91 -17.75 18.62
N GLY A 586 -34.62 -17.89 19.74
CA GLY A 586 -34.91 -19.20 20.36
C GLY A 586 -33.71 -19.91 21.01
N GLY A 587 -32.55 -19.25 21.06
CA GLY A 587 -31.29 -19.73 21.64
C GLY A 587 -30.77 -21.04 21.03
N LEU A 588 -29.88 -21.71 21.77
CA LEU A 588 -29.38 -23.05 21.44
C LEU A 588 -30.45 -24.17 21.47
N ARG A 589 -31.72 -23.86 21.74
CA ARG A 589 -32.83 -24.84 21.77
C ARG A 589 -33.58 -24.96 20.44
N HIS A 590 -33.65 -23.89 19.65
CA HIS A 590 -34.45 -23.82 18.42
C HIS A 590 -33.57 -23.54 17.20
N LEU A 591 -32.67 -24.49 16.92
CA LEU A 591 -31.74 -24.43 15.79
C LEU A 591 -32.45 -24.84 14.49
N PRO A 592 -32.30 -24.08 13.38
CA PRO A 592 -32.89 -24.44 12.10
C PRO A 592 -32.25 -25.71 11.50
N ARG A 593 -33.03 -26.43 10.70
CA ARG A 593 -32.63 -27.69 10.04
C ARG A 593 -32.46 -27.58 8.52
N THR A 594 -32.93 -26.48 7.95
CA THR A 594 -32.99 -26.21 6.50
C THR A 594 -32.75 -24.71 6.28
N PRO A 595 -32.02 -24.31 5.23
CA PRO A 595 -31.84 -22.89 4.93
C PRO A 595 -33.15 -22.24 4.47
N ASN A 596 -33.27 -20.94 4.71
CA ASN A 596 -34.43 -20.10 4.40
C ASN A 596 -34.77 -20.11 2.90
N TYR A 597 -33.76 -20.12 2.03
CA TYR A 597 -33.96 -20.19 0.57
C TYR A 597 -34.48 -21.54 0.05
N LEU A 598 -34.48 -22.60 0.87
CA LEU A 598 -35.16 -23.88 0.59
C LEU A 598 -36.46 -24.07 1.39
N ALA A 599 -36.83 -23.12 2.26
CA ALA A 599 -38.03 -23.21 3.07
C ALA A 599 -39.27 -22.76 2.27
N SER A 600 -40.35 -23.53 2.32
CA SER A 600 -41.62 -23.21 1.62
C SER A 600 -42.40 -22.03 2.25
N SER A 601 -41.88 -21.44 3.33
CA SER A 601 -42.39 -20.22 3.94
C SER A 601 -42.11 -19.00 3.06
N LYS A 602 -43.12 -18.15 2.85
CA LYS A 602 -42.90 -16.83 2.21
C LYS A 602 -41.79 -16.07 2.95
N PRO A 603 -40.75 -15.55 2.26
CA PRO A 603 -39.75 -14.69 2.90
C PRO A 603 -40.42 -13.47 3.54
N ARG A 604 -40.03 -13.16 4.78
CA ARG A 604 -40.46 -11.94 5.46
C ARG A 604 -39.83 -10.74 4.72
N GLU A 605 -40.61 -9.70 4.46
CA GLU A 605 -40.10 -8.46 3.83
C GLU A 605 -39.38 -7.58 4.86
N THR A 606 -38.30 -8.09 5.43
CA THR A 606 -37.30 -7.29 6.16
C THR A 606 -36.34 -6.63 5.18
N SER A 607 -35.87 -5.42 5.49
CA SER A 607 -34.75 -4.81 4.77
C SER A 607 -33.42 -5.40 5.25
N ALA A 608 -32.39 -5.36 4.41
CA ALA A 608 -31.06 -5.84 4.79
C ALA A 608 -30.50 -5.12 6.04
N GLN A 609 -30.84 -3.84 6.24
CA GLN A 609 -30.48 -3.06 7.43
C GLN A 609 -31.28 -3.47 8.66
N ALA A 610 -32.59 -3.73 8.52
CA ALA A 610 -33.41 -4.24 9.63
C ALA A 610 -32.95 -5.63 10.08
N TYR A 611 -32.57 -6.51 9.15
CA TYR A 611 -31.98 -7.81 9.46
C TYR A 611 -30.62 -7.67 10.18
N GLN A 612 -29.77 -6.74 9.76
CA GLN A 612 -28.48 -6.46 10.41
C GLN A 612 -28.63 -5.98 11.86
N GLN A 613 -29.74 -5.32 12.19
CA GLN A 613 -30.00 -4.70 13.50
C GLN A 613 -30.99 -5.49 14.38
N ALA A 614 -31.43 -6.68 13.93
CA ALA A 614 -32.44 -7.46 14.63
C ALA A 614 -31.85 -8.18 15.86
N THR A 615 -32.31 -7.80 17.06
CA THR A 615 -32.00 -8.50 18.31
C THR A 615 -33.25 -9.15 18.89
N PRO A 616 -33.21 -10.44 19.33
CA PRO A 616 -32.10 -11.38 19.15
C PRO A 616 -31.88 -11.77 17.68
N HIS A 617 -30.64 -12.09 17.31
CA HIS A 617 -30.24 -12.37 15.93
C HIS A 617 -30.91 -13.65 15.39
N GLU A 618 -31.38 -13.61 14.15
CA GLU A 618 -31.93 -14.80 13.48
C GLU A 618 -30.79 -15.77 13.07
N TRP A 619 -31.00 -17.08 13.27
CA TRP A 619 -30.04 -18.11 12.84
C TRP A 619 -29.88 -18.12 11.31
N PRO A 620 -28.67 -17.88 10.78
CA PRO A 620 -28.44 -17.65 9.34
C PRO A 620 -28.28 -18.96 8.54
N ASP A 621 -28.41 -18.88 7.22
CA ASP A 621 -28.10 -19.98 6.30
C ASP A 621 -26.61 -20.34 6.32
N TYR A 622 -25.76 -19.32 6.48
CA TYR A 622 -24.30 -19.41 6.57
C TYR A 622 -23.78 -18.80 7.89
N LEU A 623 -22.97 -19.54 8.63
CA LEU A 623 -22.29 -19.09 9.84
C LEU A 623 -20.79 -18.96 9.58
N ILE A 624 -20.23 -17.77 9.78
CA ILE A 624 -18.84 -17.43 9.46
C ILE A 624 -18.06 -17.11 10.74
N PHE A 625 -16.90 -17.73 10.93
CA PHE A 625 -16.04 -17.52 12.10
C PHE A 625 -14.56 -17.85 11.81
N PHE A 626 -13.66 -17.42 12.70
CA PHE A 626 -12.24 -17.78 12.64
C PHE A 626 -11.99 -19.18 13.24
N ALA A 627 -11.06 -19.94 12.68
CA ALA A 627 -10.75 -21.31 13.11
C ALA A 627 -10.38 -21.45 14.61
N GLN A 628 -9.95 -20.37 15.26
CA GLN A 628 -9.74 -20.31 16.72
C GLN A 628 -11.02 -20.58 17.53
N MET A 629 -12.22 -20.33 16.99
CA MET A 629 -13.53 -20.64 17.60
C MET A 629 -14.12 -22.00 17.19
N GLU A 630 -13.48 -22.73 16.26
CA GLU A 630 -13.98 -24.02 15.75
C GLU A 630 -14.27 -25.06 16.86
N PRO A 631 -13.40 -25.28 17.86
CA PRO A 631 -13.66 -26.28 18.91
C PRO A 631 -14.86 -25.94 19.78
N THR A 632 -15.06 -24.65 20.08
CA THR A 632 -16.13 -24.17 20.94
C THR A 632 -17.48 -24.27 20.25
N LEU A 633 -17.57 -23.78 19.00
CA LEU A 633 -18.81 -23.87 18.22
C LEU A 633 -19.16 -25.32 17.86
N HIS A 634 -18.17 -26.20 17.66
CA HIS A 634 -18.42 -27.63 17.43
C HIS A 634 -18.97 -28.33 18.70
N SER A 635 -18.65 -27.83 19.90
CA SER A 635 -19.27 -28.31 21.14
C SER A 635 -20.72 -27.81 21.26
N LEU A 636 -20.94 -26.50 21.11
CA LEU A 636 -22.23 -25.85 21.33
C LEU A 636 -23.29 -26.18 20.26
N LEU A 637 -22.89 -26.34 19.00
CA LEU A 637 -23.79 -26.57 17.87
C LEU A 637 -23.81 -28.05 17.42
N ARG A 638 -23.33 -28.98 18.25
CA ARG A 638 -23.24 -30.42 17.94
C ARG A 638 -24.56 -31.09 17.54
N SER A 639 -25.69 -30.54 18.00
CA SER A 639 -27.06 -30.99 17.70
C SER A 639 -27.72 -30.26 16.53
N SER A 640 -27.04 -29.28 15.93
CA SER A 640 -27.55 -28.50 14.79
C SER A 640 -27.39 -29.23 13.45
N SER A 641 -27.98 -28.67 12.39
CA SER A 641 -27.72 -29.11 11.01
C SER A 641 -26.57 -28.38 10.32
N TYR A 642 -25.87 -27.46 11.01
CA TYR A 642 -24.71 -26.76 10.46
C TYR A 642 -23.53 -27.71 10.23
N GLY A 643 -22.85 -27.55 9.10
CA GLY A 643 -21.61 -28.28 8.80
C GLY A 643 -20.74 -27.52 7.80
N GLU A 644 -19.44 -27.85 7.77
CA GLU A 644 -18.48 -27.16 6.90
C GLU A 644 -18.84 -27.32 5.41
N CYS A 645 -19.04 -26.18 4.77
CA CYS A 645 -19.25 -26.03 3.32
C CYS A 645 -18.09 -25.30 2.64
N TRP A 646 -17.30 -24.52 3.39
CA TRP A 646 -16.15 -23.82 2.87
C TRP A 646 -15.14 -23.47 3.97
N ARG A 647 -13.85 -23.45 3.63
CA ARG A 647 -12.74 -23.00 4.48
C ARG A 647 -11.72 -22.28 3.60
N THR A 648 -11.21 -21.14 4.08
CA THR A 648 -10.19 -20.34 3.38
C THR A 648 -9.08 -19.88 4.30
N TRP A 649 -7.87 -19.75 3.75
CA TRP A 649 -6.73 -19.21 4.45
C TRP A 649 -6.92 -17.72 4.78
N ASN A 650 -6.76 -17.35 6.07
CA ASN A 650 -6.71 -15.95 6.48
C ASN A 650 -5.30 -15.50 6.86
N THR A 651 -4.68 -16.05 7.90
CA THR A 651 -3.31 -15.68 8.29
C THR A 651 -2.62 -16.70 9.20
N ALA A 652 -1.28 -16.77 9.11
CA ALA A 652 -0.44 -17.55 10.01
C ALA A 652 -0.33 -16.92 11.42
N TRP A 653 -0.38 -15.58 11.48
CA TRP A 653 -0.25 -14.77 12.69
C TRP A 653 -1.08 -13.49 12.57
N HIS A 654 -1.55 -13.00 13.72
CA HIS A 654 -2.28 -11.75 13.91
C HIS A 654 -1.90 -11.24 15.31
N ASP A 655 -2.03 -9.95 15.57
CA ASP A 655 -1.94 -9.37 16.92
C ASP A 655 -3.13 -9.81 17.79
N ASP A 656 -4.36 -9.58 17.35
CA ASP A 656 -5.58 -10.14 17.95
C ASP A 656 -5.62 -11.67 17.73
N SER A 657 -5.36 -12.42 18.80
CA SER A 657 -5.31 -13.89 18.77
C SER A 657 -6.61 -14.54 18.27
N ARG A 658 -7.76 -13.86 18.39
CA ARG A 658 -9.08 -14.31 17.92
C ARG A 658 -9.19 -14.31 16.40
N ARG A 659 -8.36 -13.52 15.70
CA ARG A 659 -8.34 -13.37 14.23
C ARG A 659 -7.36 -14.32 13.53
N ARG A 660 -6.77 -15.26 14.27
CA ARG A 660 -5.71 -16.16 13.81
C ARG A 660 -6.26 -17.45 13.17
N GLY A 661 -5.57 -17.91 12.12
CA GLY A 661 -5.87 -19.17 11.43
C GLY A 661 -6.62 -18.97 10.12
N ASP A 662 -7.47 -19.94 9.78
CA ASP A 662 -8.37 -19.90 8.63
C ASP A 662 -9.69 -19.18 8.99
N ILE A 663 -10.45 -18.76 7.98
CA ILE A 663 -11.89 -18.47 8.12
C ILE A 663 -12.67 -19.69 7.63
N ILE A 664 -13.66 -20.07 8.42
CA ILE A 664 -14.53 -21.24 8.20
C ILE A 664 -15.94 -20.72 7.93
N VAL A 665 -16.64 -21.39 7.02
CA VAL A 665 -18.07 -21.20 6.79
C VAL A 665 -18.78 -22.54 6.96
N TRP A 666 -19.75 -22.55 7.88
CA TRP A 666 -20.72 -23.62 8.02
C TRP A 666 -22.03 -23.19 7.37
N CYS A 667 -22.76 -24.12 6.75
CA CYS A 667 -24.10 -23.83 6.21
C CYS A 667 -25.11 -24.91 6.59
N LEU A 668 -26.39 -24.60 6.37
CA LEU A 668 -27.51 -25.53 6.58
C LEU A 668 -27.80 -26.48 5.41
N ASP A 669 -27.37 -26.20 4.17
CA ASP A 669 -27.69 -27.07 3.01
C ASP A 669 -26.83 -28.36 3.02
N PRO A 670 -27.44 -29.56 3.17
CA PRO A 670 -26.70 -30.82 3.11
C PRO A 670 -26.02 -31.07 1.75
N LYS A 671 -26.52 -30.48 0.65
CA LYS A 671 -25.94 -30.59 -0.70
C LYS A 671 -24.61 -29.85 -0.78
N GLU A 672 -24.55 -28.59 -0.33
CA GLU A 672 -23.30 -27.80 -0.29
C GLU A 672 -22.26 -28.47 0.61
N GLN A 673 -22.67 -28.89 1.82
CA GLN A 673 -21.80 -29.64 2.71
C GLN A 673 -21.29 -30.95 2.06
N ALA A 674 -22.14 -31.71 1.37
CA ALA A 674 -21.75 -32.95 0.70
C ALA A 674 -20.80 -32.69 -0.49
N ALA A 675 -21.05 -31.63 -1.27
CA ALA A 675 -20.19 -31.19 -2.34
C ALA A 675 -18.80 -30.81 -1.80
N TRP A 676 -18.72 -30.02 -0.73
CA TRP A 676 -17.47 -29.70 -0.05
C TRP A 676 -16.76 -30.93 0.51
N ARG A 677 -17.48 -31.81 1.24
CA ARG A 677 -16.96 -33.07 1.76
C ARG A 677 -16.45 -34.02 0.67
N SER A 678 -16.94 -33.92 -0.57
CA SER A 678 -16.39 -34.67 -1.72
C SER A 678 -15.14 -33.98 -2.31
N ALA A 679 -15.19 -32.66 -2.54
CA ALA A 679 -14.08 -31.88 -3.08
C ALA A 679 -12.86 -31.85 -2.14
N THR A 680 -13.06 -31.83 -0.83
CA THR A 680 -11.98 -31.91 0.18
C THR A 680 -11.36 -33.30 0.23
N ARG A 681 -12.17 -34.38 0.18
CA ARG A 681 -11.64 -35.75 0.06
C ARG A 681 -10.83 -35.94 -1.22
N LYS A 682 -11.31 -35.45 -2.37
CA LYS A 682 -10.56 -35.49 -3.63
C LYS A 682 -9.24 -34.73 -3.54
N ARG A 683 -9.22 -33.49 -3.01
CA ARG A 683 -7.99 -32.70 -2.82
C ARG A 683 -6.98 -33.40 -1.91
N ASN A 684 -7.44 -34.09 -0.87
CA ASN A 684 -6.58 -34.83 0.06
C ASN A 684 -6.00 -36.11 -0.57
N LEU A 685 -6.76 -36.81 -1.41
CA LEU A 685 -6.26 -37.93 -2.22
C LEU A 685 -5.19 -37.43 -3.21
N GLU A 686 -5.52 -36.44 -4.05
CA GLU A 686 -4.56 -35.85 -5.01
C GLU A 686 -3.27 -35.35 -4.33
N HIS A 687 -3.33 -34.90 -3.08
CA HIS A 687 -2.13 -34.51 -2.33
C HIS A 687 -1.29 -35.72 -1.91
N ARG A 688 -1.93 -36.80 -1.42
CA ARG A 688 -1.26 -38.05 -1.06
C ARG A 688 -0.62 -38.72 -2.27
N ASP A 689 -1.32 -38.74 -3.40
CA ASP A 689 -0.83 -39.30 -4.67
C ASP A 689 0.44 -38.54 -5.11
N ARG A 690 0.38 -37.20 -5.14
CA ARG A 690 1.55 -36.34 -5.42
C ARG A 690 2.66 -36.40 -4.36
N GLN A 691 2.44 -36.98 -3.19
CA GLN A 691 3.51 -37.31 -2.23
C GLN A 691 4.11 -38.68 -2.56
N PHE A 692 3.28 -39.67 -2.85
CA PHE A 692 3.71 -41.00 -3.28
C PHE A 692 4.53 -40.95 -4.57
N ASP A 693 4.08 -40.22 -5.60
CA ASP A 693 4.82 -40.02 -6.86
C ASP A 693 6.23 -39.45 -6.62
N ARG A 694 6.37 -38.47 -5.72
CA ARG A 694 7.67 -37.87 -5.38
C ARG A 694 8.57 -38.84 -4.61
N ILE A 695 8.00 -39.70 -3.78
CA ILE A 695 8.73 -40.76 -3.07
C ILE A 695 9.21 -41.82 -4.10
N VAL A 696 8.35 -42.26 -5.00
CA VAL A 696 8.66 -43.20 -6.08
C VAL A 696 9.72 -42.62 -7.05
N GLU A 697 9.60 -41.35 -7.44
CA GLU A 697 10.65 -40.66 -8.22
C GLU A 697 11.99 -40.64 -7.49
N THR A 698 11.99 -40.43 -6.17
CA THR A 698 13.22 -40.38 -5.36
C THR A 698 13.88 -41.75 -5.29
N PHE A 699 13.11 -42.81 -5.05
CA PHE A 699 13.61 -44.18 -5.14
C PHE A 699 14.11 -44.53 -6.54
N ARG A 700 13.39 -44.14 -7.61
CA ARG A 700 13.79 -44.37 -9.01
C ARG A 700 15.09 -43.63 -9.38
N LYS A 701 15.34 -42.44 -8.83
CA LYS A 701 16.59 -41.69 -9.00
C LYS A 701 17.78 -42.29 -8.22
N ASN A 702 17.48 -43.00 -7.13
CA ASN A 702 18.48 -43.62 -6.25
C ASN A 702 18.72 -45.11 -6.56
N ALA A 703 17.92 -45.73 -7.44
CA ALA A 703 18.04 -47.15 -7.79
C ALA A 703 19.35 -47.46 -8.53
N PRO A 704 20.20 -48.39 -8.03
CA PRO A 704 21.47 -48.73 -8.66
C PRO A 704 21.26 -49.65 -9.87
N GLY A 705 20.84 -49.09 -11.02
CA GLY A 705 20.47 -49.91 -12.18
C GLY A 705 20.55 -49.26 -13.57
N GLN A 706 20.84 -47.96 -13.70
CA GLN A 706 21.05 -47.34 -15.02
C GLN A 706 22.38 -46.61 -15.11
N ARG A 707 23.18 -46.97 -16.12
CA ARG A 707 24.46 -46.33 -16.44
C ARG A 707 24.25 -44.83 -16.68
N LYS A 708 24.94 -43.99 -15.91
CA LYS A 708 25.05 -42.55 -16.18
C LYS A 708 25.80 -42.38 -17.50
N SER A 709 25.12 -41.98 -18.58
CA SER A 709 25.79 -41.42 -19.75
C SER A 709 26.53 -40.14 -19.34
N SER A 710 27.73 -39.94 -19.87
CA SER A 710 28.60 -38.84 -19.41
C SER A 710 28.03 -37.47 -19.80
N PRO A 711 28.40 -36.38 -19.10
CA PRO A 711 27.88 -35.04 -19.41
C PRO A 711 28.15 -34.57 -20.85
N TRP A 712 29.18 -35.13 -21.51
CA TRP A 712 29.67 -34.69 -22.82
C TRP A 712 28.84 -35.18 -24.02
N THR A 713 28.14 -36.32 -23.94
CA THR A 713 27.29 -36.80 -25.06
C THR A 713 25.99 -36.02 -25.23
N ARG A 714 25.69 -35.03 -24.38
CA ARG A 714 24.45 -34.24 -24.44
C ARG A 714 24.52 -33.04 -25.41
N TRP A 715 25.67 -32.77 -26.04
CA TRP A 715 25.85 -31.63 -26.96
C TRP A 715 25.86 -31.98 -28.44
N THR A 716 26.00 -33.25 -28.83
CA THR A 716 26.17 -33.68 -30.23
C THR A 716 24.94 -34.38 -30.85
N SER A 717 23.93 -34.73 -30.05
CA SER A 717 22.74 -35.48 -30.50
C SER A 717 21.54 -34.63 -30.89
N SER A 718 21.68 -33.30 -30.97
CA SER A 718 20.60 -32.36 -31.36
C SER A 718 20.39 -32.22 -32.89
N LEU A 719 21.10 -33.01 -33.70
CA LEU A 719 21.18 -32.83 -35.16
C LEU A 719 20.91 -34.11 -35.99
N SER A 720 19.99 -34.96 -35.57
CA SER A 720 19.42 -36.02 -36.42
C SER A 720 18.00 -36.44 -35.99
N GLY A 721 17.25 -37.06 -36.92
CA GLY A 721 15.97 -37.73 -36.62
C GLY A 721 14.70 -36.85 -36.65
N ARG A 722 13.74 -37.22 -37.49
CA ARG A 722 12.36 -36.68 -37.53
C ARG A 722 11.35 -37.77 -37.16
N SER A 723 10.11 -37.36 -36.87
CA SER A 723 8.86 -38.18 -36.84
C SER A 723 8.78 -39.27 -35.75
N ALA A 724 7.60 -39.61 -35.20
CA ALA A 724 6.27 -39.57 -35.81
C ALA A 724 5.10 -39.17 -34.87
N SER A 725 3.90 -39.08 -35.46
CA SER A 725 2.55 -39.13 -34.86
C SER A 725 2.26 -38.34 -33.58
N SER A 726 1.60 -37.19 -33.73
CA SER A 726 0.96 -36.45 -32.64
C SER A 726 -0.52 -36.79 -32.50
N THR A 727 -0.95 -37.29 -31.33
CA THR A 727 -2.34 -37.21 -30.86
C THR A 727 -2.43 -36.17 -29.74
N TRP A 728 -2.44 -34.90 -30.13
CA TRP A 728 -2.54 -33.75 -29.23
C TRP A 728 -4.00 -33.57 -28.77
N SER A 729 -4.31 -33.96 -27.54
CA SER A 729 -5.53 -33.56 -26.84
C SER A 729 -5.29 -32.28 -26.04
N TRP A 730 -6.10 -31.24 -26.28
CA TRP A 730 -5.93 -29.94 -25.61
C TRP A 730 -6.49 -29.93 -24.18
N PRO A 731 -5.82 -29.32 -23.18
CA PRO A 731 -6.30 -29.30 -21.78
C PRO A 731 -7.51 -28.39 -21.47
N TRP A 732 -8.29 -27.95 -22.47
CA TRP A 732 -9.21 -26.81 -22.33
C TRP A 732 -10.66 -27.15 -21.87
N GLU A 733 -10.91 -28.33 -21.29
CA GLU A 733 -12.27 -28.79 -20.96
C GLU A 733 -12.69 -28.53 -19.51
N ARG A 734 -12.75 -27.25 -19.12
CA ARG A 734 -13.82 -26.67 -18.28
C ARG A 734 -13.70 -25.13 -18.24
N ARG A 735 -14.69 -24.46 -18.83
CA ARG A 735 -14.93 -23.01 -18.80
C ARG A 735 -15.80 -22.65 -17.56
N ARG A 736 -15.86 -21.42 -17.02
CA ARG A 736 -15.17 -20.13 -17.26
C ARG A 736 -15.41 -19.19 -16.06
N ARG A 737 -14.51 -18.22 -15.84
CA ARG A 737 -14.86 -16.82 -15.48
C ARG A 737 -13.78 -15.92 -16.11
N THR A 738 -14.13 -14.71 -16.52
CA THR A 738 -13.25 -13.87 -17.38
C THR A 738 -13.41 -12.40 -17.05
N TRP A 739 -12.32 -11.63 -17.07
CA TRP A 739 -12.31 -10.18 -16.91
C TRP A 739 -11.67 -9.52 -18.14
N PHE A 740 -12.36 -8.57 -18.77
CA PHE A 740 -11.89 -7.78 -19.94
C PHE A 740 -11.14 -8.53 -21.06
N GLY A 741 -11.48 -9.80 -21.32
CA GLY A 741 -10.90 -10.61 -22.40
C GLY A 741 -9.43 -11.04 -22.21
N ILE A 742 -8.68 -10.42 -21.30
CA ILE A 742 -7.28 -10.73 -21.02
C ILE A 742 -7.20 -11.84 -19.98
N GLN A 743 -6.65 -12.99 -20.36
CA GLN A 743 -6.32 -14.05 -19.42
C GLN A 743 -5.08 -13.66 -18.62
N LEU A 744 -5.27 -13.08 -17.43
CA LEU A 744 -4.21 -13.05 -16.43
C LEU A 744 -3.86 -14.51 -16.06
N PRO A 745 -2.59 -14.94 -16.21
CA PRO A 745 -2.22 -16.29 -15.85
C PRO A 745 -2.38 -16.46 -14.35
N VAL A 746 -3.25 -17.40 -13.94
CA VAL A 746 -3.14 -17.99 -12.62
C VAL A 746 -1.75 -18.60 -12.55
N TRP A 747 -0.86 -17.98 -11.76
CA TRP A 747 0.40 -18.62 -11.42
C TRP A 747 0.05 -19.99 -10.84
N LYS A 748 0.47 -21.05 -11.55
CA LYS A 748 0.58 -22.39 -10.98
C LYS A 748 1.21 -22.21 -9.59
N LYS A 749 0.71 -22.89 -8.56
CA LYS A 749 1.42 -23.01 -7.28
C LYS A 749 2.72 -23.76 -7.55
N SER A 750 3.73 -23.04 -8.02
CA SER A 750 5.09 -23.50 -8.19
C SER A 750 5.54 -23.93 -6.79
N SER A 751 5.92 -25.19 -6.65
CA SER A 751 6.22 -25.80 -5.36
C SER A 751 7.59 -25.36 -4.85
N TRP A 752 7.73 -24.06 -4.60
CA TRP A 752 8.74 -23.50 -3.70
C TRP A 752 8.36 -23.93 -2.28
N THR A 753 8.70 -25.17 -1.96
CA THR A 753 8.76 -25.64 -0.59
C THR A 753 9.86 -24.86 0.11
N PHE A 754 9.48 -23.85 0.89
CA PHE A 754 10.36 -23.33 1.93
C PHE A 754 10.82 -24.51 2.82
N PRO A 755 12.08 -24.51 3.29
CA PRO A 755 12.52 -25.48 4.27
C PRO A 755 11.58 -25.48 5.47
N SER A 756 11.19 -26.67 5.96
CA SER A 756 10.36 -26.80 7.15
C SER A 756 11.16 -26.39 8.38
N TRP A 757 11.14 -25.09 8.71
CA TRP A 757 11.89 -24.55 9.84
C TRP A 757 11.20 -24.92 11.15
N THR A 758 11.46 -26.14 11.61
CA THR A 758 10.98 -26.65 12.89
C THR A 758 11.69 -25.91 14.02
N TRP A 759 10.95 -25.05 14.72
CA TRP A 759 11.39 -24.50 16.00
C TRP A 759 11.79 -25.64 16.95
N PRO A 760 12.89 -25.52 17.72
CA PRO A 760 13.29 -26.53 18.68
C PRO A 760 12.16 -26.81 19.68
N LYS A 761 11.78 -28.09 19.83
CA LYS A 761 10.84 -28.50 20.88
C LYS A 761 11.54 -28.34 22.23
N SER A 762 11.22 -27.25 22.94
CA SER A 762 11.58 -27.10 24.35
C SER A 762 11.08 -28.33 25.13
N SER A 763 11.98 -28.98 25.88
CA SER A 763 11.66 -30.19 26.60
C SER A 763 10.79 -29.88 27.83
N LYS A 764 9.78 -30.71 28.08
CA LYS A 764 8.90 -30.54 29.25
C LYS A 764 9.70 -30.76 30.55
N LYS A 765 10.11 -29.68 31.21
CA LYS A 765 10.29 -29.68 32.68
C LYS A 765 9.03 -29.10 33.32
N LYS A 766 8.57 -29.75 34.40
CA LYS A 766 7.48 -29.24 35.25
C LYS A 766 8.04 -28.12 36.13
N THR A 767 7.39 -26.97 36.12
CA THR A 767 7.54 -25.94 37.18
C THR A 767 6.15 -25.43 37.55
N ARG A 768 5.96 -25.01 38.80
CA ARG A 768 4.66 -24.59 39.34
C ARG A 768 4.19 -23.25 38.74
N ALA A 769 2.89 -23.02 38.80
CA ALA A 769 2.31 -21.70 38.54
C ALA A 769 2.70 -20.71 39.65
N VAL A 770 3.00 -19.49 39.24
CA VAL A 770 2.95 -18.22 39.99
C VAL A 770 2.46 -17.15 38.98
N ASP A 771 1.88 -16.08 39.49
CA ASP A 771 1.01 -15.15 38.76
C ASP A 771 1.64 -14.26 37.68
N ARG A 772 0.73 -13.81 36.79
CA ARG A 772 0.50 -12.46 36.23
C ARG A 772 1.63 -11.46 35.92
N ASP A 773 1.24 -10.55 35.01
CA ASP A 773 1.74 -9.19 34.80
C ASP A 773 3.21 -9.05 34.34
N LEU A 774 3.40 -9.14 33.02
CA LEU A 774 4.40 -8.44 32.20
C LEU A 774 3.95 -8.50 30.73
N TRP A 775 4.29 -7.49 29.93
CA TRP A 775 3.74 -7.19 28.58
C TRP A 775 2.33 -6.58 28.58
N SER A 776 2.25 -5.35 29.08
CA SER A 776 1.19 -4.36 28.84
C SER A 776 1.80 -3.11 28.21
#